data_AF-A0A2V8F952-F1
#
_entry.id   AF-A0A2V8F952-F1
#
_cell.length_a   1.000
_cell.length_b   1.000
_cell.length_c   1.000
_cell.angle_alpha   90.00
_cell.angle_beta   90.00
_cell.angle_gamma   90.00
#
_symmetry.space_group_name_H-M   'P 1'
#
loop_
_entity.id
_entity.type
_entity.pdbx_description
1 polymer ?
#
loop_
_entity_poly.entity_id
_entity_poly.type
_entity_poly.pdbx_seq_one_letter_code
_entity_poly.pdbx_strand_id
1 'polypeptide(L)'
;MIRRRALLPAVVLAAVSTLFATAAGPLQTPDRFLGFKVGADNKLVRWDRIVEYMKLAAANSDRVRFRELGKTSQNNPFIALEISAADTLRNLERYKQLERKLYFQGGAPGDAERDEIFRQGKLVLAVTCSIHATEIGASQMSVELVHRLATDDSPAVKKILDNVIFLLVPSLNPDGQIMVTDWFNKNAGTEYANSPIPYLYHPYVGHDNNRDMYMFTQKESEHTARLLWHDWFPAVWLDEHQMGTNGARIFVMPATDPINANVHPLIYRWNGILGQSQAAALEAAGKEGIIYNATYTNFWEGAMAWSGWWHNQIGLLTEVASARVAAPIDQVRAGAGRGLDAAGGPSTGSGRAGGDGGGPSTGSGRAGGEGGGRFGSGPIPAPTDINSRTEYPRPWMGGHWTLRDIVDYELIATMALLETAADRRETIMRGIYEVNRQTIEDGRKNNPSSILVPVENQHDAREAAHLVDRLNLGGVEIHRADAAFEADGKTYGAGTFVIPMTQVFARYAKDMLERQTYPEVRRAPNAPPEPPYDVTAWSLGMLLGVDTVFVKNPLPAIRMTKIDGLPKTAGQVTGSGARFAFDYKGPDSAIAINRLLKDGARLAFDGPSHVAVSGVTRAKVEQIARDFGLSVRATDPERTKDQGRTKDQEPNPKDLAFHAPRVAMYQPWTGGNMDEGWTRWVLEQYEFNLTSIHNADIRAGKLREKFDAIIVADQNPRDIIDGFDASAIRPEYRGGIGEPGLDRLKQFVAEGGTLVAMGNACDLAIERLPIPVRNLKKGLTRDQHFAPGAILKLEVDTQHPIGYGVASETFGFYVNSPFFSIVEGFASQKIGVVARYPNTNVIASGWLKGEELMAGRAAVVSIDMNPGRVVLFGLRPQHRAQTHATFPMLFNALYMSTVGDVARRTPATEQ
;
A
#
# COMPACT_ATOMS: atom_id res chain seq x y z
N MET A 1 -58.82 -52.53 2.07
CA MET A 1 -58.24 -53.87 2.25
C MET A 1 -57.37 -54.21 1.07
N ILE A 2 -56.09 -54.49 1.35
CA ILE A 2 -55.11 -55.34 0.64
C ILE A 2 -55.38 -55.61 -0.85
N ARG A 3 -54.41 -55.26 -1.72
CA ARG A 3 -53.93 -56.18 -2.76
C ARG A 3 -52.51 -55.83 -3.25
N ARG A 4 -51.68 -56.88 -3.21
CA ARG A 4 -50.27 -56.99 -3.60
C ARG A 4 -50.05 -56.68 -5.09
N ARG A 5 -48.88 -56.12 -5.43
CA ARG A 5 -48.22 -56.17 -6.75
C ARG A 5 -46.72 -56.34 -6.48
N ALA A 6 -46.15 -57.54 -6.65
CA ALA A 6 -45.64 -58.13 -7.89
C ALA A 6 -44.34 -57.43 -8.37
N LEU A 7 -43.21 -58.13 -8.15
CA LEU A 7 -41.86 -57.84 -8.60
C LEU A 7 -41.69 -58.16 -10.09
N LEU A 8 -40.92 -57.33 -10.80
CA LEU A 8 -40.24 -57.65 -12.06
C LEU A 8 -38.81 -57.03 -12.02
N PRO A 9 -37.78 -57.71 -12.54
CA PRO A 9 -36.39 -57.29 -12.41
C PRO A 9 -35.99 -56.30 -13.52
N ALA A 10 -35.28 -55.24 -13.13
CA ALA A 10 -34.67 -54.30 -14.07
C ALA A 10 -33.35 -54.88 -14.61
N VAL A 11 -33.25 -54.92 -15.94
CA VAL A 11 -32.07 -55.32 -16.71
C VAL A 11 -30.93 -54.33 -16.44
N VAL A 12 -29.77 -54.86 -16.05
CA VAL A 12 -28.50 -54.14 -15.96
C VAL A 12 -27.94 -53.98 -17.37
N LEU A 13 -27.87 -52.74 -17.87
CA LEU A 13 -27.05 -52.38 -19.02
C LEU A 13 -25.76 -51.72 -18.49
N ALA A 14 -24.67 -52.49 -18.43
CA ALA A 14 -23.34 -51.96 -18.17
C ALA A 14 -22.79 -51.35 -19.47
N ALA A 15 -22.86 -50.02 -19.59
CA ALA A 15 -22.11 -49.29 -20.59
C ALA A 15 -20.68 -49.11 -20.07
N VAL A 16 -19.73 -49.80 -20.71
CA VAL A 16 -18.29 -49.62 -20.50
C VAL A 16 -17.89 -48.28 -21.12
N SER A 17 -17.75 -47.26 -20.27
CA SER A 17 -17.12 -45.99 -20.62
C SER A 17 -15.61 -46.14 -20.49
N THR A 18 -14.94 -46.72 -21.47
CA THR A 18 -13.49 -46.58 -21.62
C THR A 18 -13.18 -45.14 -22.03
N LEU A 19 -12.88 -44.30 -21.04
CA LEU A 19 -12.16 -43.04 -21.23
C LEU A 19 -10.77 -43.38 -21.79
N PHE A 20 -10.58 -43.14 -23.08
CA PHE A 20 -9.23 -43.01 -23.62
C PHE A 20 -8.59 -41.78 -22.97
N ALA A 21 -7.70 -42.01 -22.01
CA ALA A 21 -6.71 -41.01 -21.65
C ALA A 21 -5.82 -40.79 -22.88
N THR A 22 -6.10 -39.75 -23.66
CA THR A 22 -5.18 -39.27 -24.67
C THR A 22 -3.90 -38.87 -23.95
N ALA A 23 -2.78 -39.54 -24.27
CA ALA A 23 -1.47 -39.11 -23.81
C ALA A 23 -1.32 -37.62 -24.11
N ALA A 24 -1.08 -36.82 -23.07
CA ALA A 24 -0.81 -35.39 -23.21
C ALA A 24 0.39 -35.24 -24.16
N GLY A 25 0.22 -34.49 -25.25
CA GLY A 25 1.31 -34.20 -26.17
C GLY A 25 2.42 -33.39 -25.49
N PRO A 26 3.60 -33.23 -26.13
CA PRO A 26 4.64 -32.36 -25.59
C PRO A 26 4.09 -30.95 -25.36
N LEU A 27 4.50 -30.29 -24.27
CA LEU A 27 4.10 -28.92 -23.96
C LEU A 27 4.41 -28.02 -25.16
N GLN A 28 3.38 -27.31 -25.62
CA GLN A 28 3.49 -26.41 -26.75
C GLN A 28 4.35 -25.19 -26.40
N THR A 29 5.20 -24.74 -27.34
CA THR A 29 5.99 -23.52 -27.16
C THR A 29 5.09 -22.29 -27.00
N PRO A 30 5.52 -21.25 -26.25
CA PRO A 30 4.76 -20.01 -26.09
C PRO A 30 4.33 -19.41 -27.42
N ASP A 31 5.25 -19.29 -28.38
CA ASP A 31 5.01 -18.69 -29.69
C ASP A 31 3.89 -19.38 -30.46
N ARG A 32 3.85 -20.73 -30.41
CA ARG A 32 2.80 -21.50 -31.08
C ARG A 32 1.46 -21.33 -30.37
N PHE A 33 1.44 -21.22 -29.03
CA PHE A 33 0.22 -21.05 -28.23
C PHE A 33 -0.38 -19.65 -28.38
N LEU A 34 0.47 -18.64 -28.45
CA LEU A 34 0.08 -17.23 -28.54
C LEU A 34 -0.17 -16.79 -29.99
N GLY A 35 0.46 -17.45 -30.96
CA GLY A 35 0.45 -17.05 -32.37
C GLY A 35 1.43 -15.91 -32.69
N PHE A 36 2.27 -15.52 -31.73
CA PHE A 36 3.34 -14.54 -31.87
C PHE A 36 4.40 -14.79 -30.80
N LYS A 37 5.63 -14.35 -31.05
CA LYS A 37 6.72 -14.46 -30.07
C LYS A 37 6.49 -13.52 -28.90
N VAL A 38 6.68 -13.98 -27.67
CA VAL A 38 6.61 -13.12 -26.47
C VAL A 38 7.50 -11.88 -26.67
N GLY A 39 7.04 -10.71 -26.24
CA GLY A 39 7.77 -9.46 -26.41
C GLY A 39 7.87 -8.91 -27.84
N ALA A 40 7.19 -9.52 -28.83
CA ALA A 40 7.08 -8.93 -30.16
C ALA A 40 6.44 -7.53 -30.13
N ASP A 41 6.92 -6.64 -30.98
CA ASP A 41 6.47 -5.25 -31.03
C ASP A 41 4.96 -5.14 -31.15
N ASN A 42 4.37 -4.30 -30.30
CA ASN A 42 2.93 -4.04 -30.25
C ASN A 42 2.07 -5.29 -30.01
N LYS A 43 2.62 -6.35 -29.39
CA LYS A 43 1.89 -7.53 -28.97
C LYS A 43 1.99 -7.71 -27.46
N LEU A 44 0.86 -7.97 -26.82
CA LEU A 44 0.75 -8.27 -25.39
C LEU A 44 -0.04 -9.55 -25.17
N VAL A 45 0.43 -10.38 -24.25
CA VAL A 45 -0.32 -11.50 -23.70
C VAL A 45 -1.17 -10.95 -22.55
N ARG A 46 -2.50 -11.04 -22.70
CA ARG A 46 -3.44 -10.68 -21.64
C ARG A 46 -3.40 -11.73 -20.52
N TRP A 47 -3.71 -11.30 -19.29
CA TRP A 47 -3.64 -12.14 -18.08
C TRP A 47 -4.34 -13.50 -18.17
N ASP A 48 -5.54 -13.56 -18.75
CA ASP A 48 -6.29 -14.81 -18.95
C ASP A 48 -5.49 -15.84 -19.78
N ARG A 49 -4.83 -15.38 -20.85
CA ARG A 49 -3.95 -16.22 -21.68
C ARG A 49 -2.68 -16.64 -20.96
N ILE A 50 -2.12 -15.79 -20.08
CA ILE A 50 -1.02 -16.19 -19.18
C ILE A 50 -1.49 -17.33 -18.28
N VAL A 51 -2.62 -17.17 -17.58
CA VAL A 51 -3.19 -18.19 -16.68
C VAL A 51 -3.47 -19.50 -17.42
N GLU A 52 -4.06 -19.44 -18.62
CA GLU A 52 -4.30 -20.62 -19.46
C GLU A 52 -3.01 -21.37 -19.80
N TYR A 53 -1.95 -20.64 -20.15
CA TYR A 53 -0.65 -21.24 -20.44
C TYR A 53 -0.02 -21.87 -19.19
N MET A 54 -0.13 -21.21 -18.03
CA MET A 54 0.37 -21.78 -16.76
C MET A 54 -0.35 -23.08 -16.39
N LYS A 55 -1.67 -23.17 -16.63
CA LYS A 55 -2.44 -24.41 -16.47
C LYS A 55 -2.02 -25.47 -17.48
N LEU A 56 -1.78 -25.08 -18.74
CA LEU A 56 -1.29 -25.99 -19.78
C LEU A 56 0.09 -26.58 -19.40
N ALA A 57 1.01 -25.75 -18.91
CA ALA A 57 2.33 -26.19 -18.45
C ALA A 57 2.20 -27.22 -17.30
N ALA A 58 1.39 -26.93 -16.28
CA ALA A 58 1.15 -27.86 -15.17
C ALA A 58 0.46 -29.17 -15.59
N ALA A 59 -0.34 -29.15 -16.65
CA ALA A 59 -1.00 -30.35 -17.17
C ALA A 59 -0.07 -31.24 -18.03
N ASN A 60 1.01 -30.68 -18.58
CA ASN A 60 1.90 -31.37 -19.52
C ASN A 60 3.34 -31.54 -19.01
N SER A 61 3.64 -31.13 -17.77
CA SER A 61 4.96 -31.27 -17.14
C SER A 61 4.81 -31.67 -15.68
N ASP A 62 5.54 -32.70 -15.25
CA ASP A 62 5.62 -33.13 -13.85
C ASP A 62 6.56 -32.24 -12.99
N ARG A 63 7.13 -31.20 -13.60
CA ARG A 63 8.01 -30.19 -12.98
C ARG A 63 7.28 -28.92 -12.57
N VAL A 64 5.99 -28.78 -12.91
CA VAL A 64 5.21 -27.55 -12.68
C VAL A 64 3.92 -27.89 -11.96
N ARG A 65 3.65 -27.21 -10.85
CA ARG A 65 2.37 -27.27 -10.15
C ARG A 65 1.70 -25.89 -10.12
N PHE A 66 0.47 -25.83 -10.58
CA PHE A 66 -0.36 -24.63 -10.59
C PHE A 66 -1.17 -24.48 -9.30
N ARG A 67 -1.21 -23.27 -8.73
CA ARG A 67 -2.06 -22.93 -7.59
C ARG A 67 -2.80 -21.61 -7.83
N GLU A 68 -4.10 -21.62 -7.59
CA GLU A 68 -4.87 -20.39 -7.40
C GLU A 68 -4.88 -20.07 -5.91
N LEU A 69 -4.29 -18.93 -5.53
CA LEU A 69 -4.19 -18.49 -4.14
C LEU A 69 -5.46 -17.78 -3.67
N GLY A 70 -6.22 -17.20 -4.61
CA GLY A 70 -7.46 -16.53 -4.33
C GLY A 70 -7.93 -15.67 -5.50
N LYS A 71 -8.83 -14.73 -5.18
CA LYS A 71 -9.34 -13.73 -6.11
C LYS A 71 -8.76 -12.36 -5.82
N THR A 72 -8.50 -11.60 -6.87
CA THR A 72 -8.11 -10.18 -6.83
C THR A 72 -9.26 -9.28 -6.40
N SER A 73 -8.97 -7.98 -6.28
CA SER A 73 -9.93 -6.91 -6.00
C SER A 73 -11.07 -6.86 -7.03
N GLN A 74 -10.83 -7.20 -8.29
CA GLN A 74 -11.84 -7.32 -9.37
C GLN A 74 -12.20 -8.78 -9.72
N ASN A 75 -11.93 -9.73 -8.82
CA ASN A 75 -12.32 -11.14 -8.94
C ASN A 75 -11.60 -11.97 -10.03
N ASN A 76 -10.45 -11.52 -10.53
CA ASN A 76 -9.57 -12.32 -11.37
C ASN A 76 -8.77 -13.34 -10.53
N PRO A 77 -8.31 -14.45 -11.13
CA PRO A 77 -7.49 -15.43 -10.39
C PRO A 77 -6.12 -14.84 -10.06
N PHE A 78 -5.75 -14.89 -8.78
CA PHE A 78 -4.39 -14.61 -8.30
C PHE A 78 -3.66 -15.95 -8.12
N ILE A 79 -2.55 -16.15 -8.83
CA ILE A 79 -1.94 -17.47 -9.01
C ILE A 79 -0.47 -17.51 -8.60
N ALA A 80 0.00 -18.70 -8.24
CA ALA A 80 1.42 -19.01 -8.11
C ALA A 80 1.73 -20.36 -8.75
N LEU A 81 2.98 -20.54 -9.17
CA LEU A 81 3.53 -21.82 -9.59
C LEU A 81 4.58 -22.32 -8.61
N GLU A 82 4.57 -23.63 -8.37
CA GLU A 82 5.63 -24.35 -7.67
C GLU A 82 6.38 -25.18 -8.72
N ILE A 83 7.67 -24.87 -8.97
CA ILE A 83 8.47 -25.45 -10.05
C ILE A 83 9.73 -26.09 -9.45
N SER A 84 9.94 -27.38 -9.70
CA SER A 84 11.11 -28.12 -9.20
C SER A 84 11.25 -29.46 -9.94
N ALA A 85 12.24 -30.27 -9.56
CA ALA A 85 12.33 -31.65 -10.05
C ALA A 85 11.07 -32.44 -9.68
N ALA A 86 10.67 -33.38 -10.55
CA ALA A 86 9.43 -34.13 -10.40
C ALA A 86 9.37 -34.91 -9.07
N ASP A 87 10.49 -35.50 -8.63
CA ASP A 87 10.58 -36.17 -7.33
C ASP A 87 10.43 -35.20 -6.16
N THR A 88 10.93 -33.96 -6.29
CA THR A 88 10.74 -32.91 -5.28
C THR A 88 9.26 -32.58 -5.14
N LEU A 89 8.56 -32.34 -6.26
CA LEU A 89 7.14 -31.99 -6.24
C LEU A 89 6.24 -33.13 -5.76
N ARG A 90 6.58 -34.39 -6.07
CA ARG A 90 5.90 -35.57 -5.50
C ARG A 90 6.01 -35.65 -3.98
N ASN A 91 7.11 -35.13 -3.42
CA ASN A 91 7.41 -35.16 -1.98
C ASN A 91 7.36 -33.76 -1.33
N LEU A 92 6.59 -32.84 -1.90
CA LEU A 92 6.66 -31.42 -1.55
C LEU A 92 6.43 -31.15 -0.05
N GLU A 93 5.49 -31.86 0.58
CA GLU A 93 5.19 -31.68 2.02
C GLU A 93 6.39 -31.97 2.92
N ARG A 94 7.23 -32.96 2.55
CA ARG A 94 8.50 -33.21 3.26
C ARG A 94 9.42 -31.99 3.16
N TYR A 95 9.58 -31.44 1.97
CA TYR A 95 10.46 -30.30 1.75
C TYR A 95 9.93 -29.01 2.40
N LYS A 96 8.60 -28.81 2.42
CA LYS A 96 7.94 -27.77 3.22
C LYS A 96 8.26 -27.90 4.70
N GLN A 97 8.22 -29.12 5.27
CA GLN A 97 8.58 -29.34 6.67
C GLN A 97 10.04 -29.00 6.96
N LEU A 98 10.98 -29.37 6.07
CA LEU A 98 12.39 -29.01 6.21
C LEU A 98 12.61 -27.49 6.15
N GLU A 99 11.94 -26.79 5.24
CA GLU A 99 12.00 -25.33 5.13
C GLU A 99 11.39 -24.63 6.35
N ARG A 100 10.20 -25.04 6.80
CA ARG A 100 9.59 -24.55 8.04
C ARG A 100 10.52 -24.68 9.24
N LYS A 101 11.23 -25.81 9.33
CA LYS A 101 12.18 -26.06 10.40
C LYS A 101 13.46 -25.22 10.26
N LEU A 102 13.89 -24.87 9.04
CA LEU A 102 14.95 -23.86 8.80
C LEU A 102 14.59 -22.49 9.38
N TYR A 103 13.30 -22.13 9.35
CA TYR A 103 12.71 -20.91 9.94
C TYR A 103 12.13 -21.12 11.34
N PHE A 104 12.52 -22.20 12.00
CA PHE A 104 12.20 -22.52 13.40
C PHE A 104 10.70 -22.49 13.71
N GLN A 105 9.87 -22.75 12.70
CA GLN A 105 8.43 -22.88 12.88
C GLN A 105 8.17 -24.15 13.71
N GLY A 106 7.58 -23.99 14.89
CA GLY A 106 7.49 -25.07 15.89
C GLY A 106 8.79 -25.29 16.69
N GLY A 107 9.69 -24.31 16.73
CA GLY A 107 10.94 -24.32 17.50
C GLY A 107 12.18 -24.66 16.68
N ALA A 108 13.35 -24.30 17.19
CA ALA A 108 14.65 -24.57 16.55
C ALA A 108 14.88 -26.08 16.34
N PRO A 109 15.54 -26.49 15.24
CA PRO A 109 15.93 -27.89 15.03
C PRO A 109 17.04 -28.33 15.98
N GLY A 110 17.01 -29.61 16.34
CA GLY A 110 18.18 -30.28 16.91
C GLY A 110 19.28 -30.47 15.86
N ASP A 111 20.48 -30.87 16.29
CA ASP A 111 21.64 -31.03 15.39
C ASP A 111 21.38 -31.98 14.21
N ALA A 112 20.72 -33.11 14.46
CA ALA A 112 20.41 -34.09 13.40
C ALA A 112 19.41 -33.54 12.38
N GLU A 113 18.36 -32.84 12.82
CA GLU A 113 17.38 -32.19 11.93
C GLU A 113 18.06 -31.10 11.12
N ARG A 114 18.91 -30.28 11.75
CA ARG A 114 19.71 -29.24 11.08
C ARG A 114 20.58 -29.84 9.97
N ASP A 115 21.30 -30.92 10.27
CA ASP A 115 22.18 -31.55 9.29
C ASP A 115 21.39 -32.23 8.16
N GLU A 116 20.20 -32.76 8.44
CA GLU A 116 19.27 -33.23 7.40
C GLU A 116 18.79 -32.09 6.50
N ILE A 117 18.38 -30.95 7.07
CA ILE A 117 17.98 -29.75 6.32
C ILE A 117 19.09 -29.35 5.34
N PHE A 118 20.33 -29.26 5.81
CA PHE A 118 21.46 -28.86 4.95
C PHE A 118 21.77 -29.89 3.87
N ARG A 119 21.69 -31.19 4.19
CA ARG A 119 22.01 -32.25 3.23
C ARG A 119 20.92 -32.48 2.18
N GLN A 120 19.64 -32.39 2.58
CA GLN A 120 18.51 -32.82 1.74
C GLN A 120 17.54 -31.70 1.38
N GLY A 121 17.42 -30.66 2.18
CA GLY A 121 16.47 -29.58 1.94
C GLY A 121 16.73 -28.88 0.61
N LYS A 122 15.71 -28.27 0.03
CA LYS A 122 15.84 -27.46 -1.17
C LYS A 122 15.89 -26.00 -0.77
N LEU A 123 16.63 -25.20 -1.53
CA LEU A 123 16.53 -23.75 -1.38
C LEU A 123 15.20 -23.32 -2.00
N VAL A 124 14.38 -22.62 -1.24
CA VAL A 124 13.13 -22.05 -1.75
C VAL A 124 13.42 -20.63 -2.24
N LEU A 125 13.12 -20.36 -3.50
CA LEU A 125 13.35 -19.08 -4.16
C LEU A 125 12.05 -18.57 -4.75
N ALA A 126 11.66 -17.34 -4.42
CA ALA A 126 10.49 -16.69 -4.97
C ALA A 126 10.87 -15.64 -6.03
N VAL A 127 10.13 -15.60 -7.14
CA VAL A 127 10.11 -14.47 -8.08
C VAL A 127 8.67 -13.95 -8.16
N THR A 128 8.52 -12.66 -7.93
CA THR A 128 7.27 -11.93 -8.11
C THR A 128 7.42 -10.93 -9.25
N CYS A 129 6.44 -10.89 -10.14
CA CYS A 129 6.51 -10.08 -11.36
C CYS A 129 5.46 -8.96 -11.35
N SER A 130 5.79 -7.83 -11.98
CA SER A 130 4.84 -6.81 -12.46
C SER A 130 3.77 -6.43 -11.45
N ILE A 131 4.18 -6.05 -10.23
CA ILE A 131 3.28 -5.44 -9.26
C ILE A 131 2.71 -4.14 -9.81
N HIS A 132 3.53 -3.30 -10.45
CA HIS A 132 3.02 -2.19 -11.23
C HIS A 132 2.63 -2.70 -12.61
N ALA A 133 1.35 -2.61 -12.96
CA ALA A 133 0.85 -3.25 -14.18
C ALA A 133 1.34 -2.58 -15.48
N THR A 134 1.80 -1.33 -15.40
CA THR A 134 2.46 -0.64 -16.53
C THR A 134 3.87 -1.18 -16.80
N GLU A 135 4.44 -1.94 -15.86
CA GLU A 135 5.75 -2.58 -15.92
C GLU A 135 5.59 -4.03 -16.37
N ILE A 136 5.07 -4.19 -17.59
CA ILE A 136 4.46 -5.43 -18.07
C ILE A 136 5.45 -6.56 -18.42
N GLY A 137 6.73 -6.25 -18.60
CA GLY A 137 7.78 -7.14 -19.08
C GLY A 137 7.83 -8.47 -18.35
N ALA A 138 7.96 -8.45 -17.02
CA ALA A 138 8.13 -9.65 -16.20
C ALA A 138 6.96 -10.62 -16.32
N SER A 139 5.72 -10.12 -16.33
CA SER A 139 4.54 -10.96 -16.61
C SER A 139 4.60 -11.62 -17.99
N GLN A 140 5.09 -10.94 -19.02
CA GLN A 140 5.26 -11.53 -20.35
C GLN A 140 6.39 -12.58 -20.34
N MET A 141 7.52 -12.26 -19.70
CA MET A 141 8.70 -13.12 -19.54
C MET A 141 8.37 -14.45 -18.87
N SER A 142 7.48 -14.42 -17.86
CA SER A 142 7.08 -15.58 -17.09
C SER A 142 6.63 -16.78 -17.97
N VAL A 143 6.02 -16.52 -19.12
CA VAL A 143 5.54 -17.55 -20.06
C VAL A 143 6.71 -18.34 -20.67
N GLU A 144 7.78 -17.65 -21.09
CA GLU A 144 8.99 -18.30 -21.62
C GLU A 144 9.81 -18.99 -20.52
N LEU A 145 9.91 -18.37 -19.34
CA LEU A 145 10.60 -18.94 -18.19
C LEU A 145 9.98 -20.28 -17.78
N VAL A 146 8.65 -20.33 -17.64
CA VAL A 146 7.92 -21.55 -17.26
C VAL A 146 8.10 -22.63 -18.33
N HIS A 147 7.98 -22.27 -19.60
CA HIS A 147 8.23 -23.24 -20.68
C HIS A 147 9.65 -23.83 -20.59
N ARG A 148 10.66 -22.98 -20.41
CA ARG A 148 12.05 -23.41 -20.31
C ARG A 148 12.25 -24.37 -19.15
N LEU A 149 11.82 -24.02 -17.94
CA LEU A 149 11.97 -24.89 -16.76
C LEU A 149 11.16 -26.20 -16.88
N ALA A 150 10.03 -26.16 -17.59
CA ALA A 150 9.18 -27.34 -17.79
C ALA A 150 9.73 -28.34 -18.82
N THR A 151 10.59 -27.90 -19.77
CA THR A 151 10.95 -28.68 -20.97
C THR A 151 12.45 -28.84 -21.22
N ASP A 152 13.29 -27.95 -20.69
CA ASP A 152 14.74 -27.98 -20.92
C ASP A 152 15.39 -29.06 -20.05
N ASP A 153 16.12 -29.97 -20.70
CA ASP A 153 16.80 -31.12 -20.09
C ASP A 153 18.32 -30.92 -19.96
N SER A 154 18.80 -29.71 -20.21
CA SER A 154 20.21 -29.35 -20.05
C SER A 154 20.70 -29.58 -18.62
N PRO A 155 22.00 -29.87 -18.42
CA PRO A 155 22.57 -30.04 -17.09
C PRO A 155 22.35 -28.83 -16.18
N ALA A 156 22.35 -27.62 -16.73
CA ALA A 156 22.11 -26.39 -15.98
C ALA A 156 20.69 -26.33 -15.41
N VAL A 157 19.66 -26.58 -16.22
CA VAL A 157 18.26 -26.56 -15.76
C VAL A 157 17.98 -27.71 -14.79
N LYS A 158 18.51 -28.92 -15.04
CA LYS A 158 18.39 -30.03 -14.09
C LYS A 158 19.01 -29.71 -12.74
N LYS A 159 20.22 -29.13 -12.72
CA LYS A 159 20.88 -28.68 -11.48
C LYS A 159 20.01 -27.69 -10.71
N ILE A 160 19.37 -26.73 -11.39
CA ILE A 160 18.42 -25.80 -10.77
C ILE A 160 17.27 -26.57 -10.14
N LEU A 161 16.55 -27.38 -10.91
CA LEU A 161 15.36 -28.11 -10.47
C LEU A 161 15.66 -29.11 -9.34
N ASP A 162 16.85 -29.70 -9.33
CA ASP A 162 17.29 -30.65 -8.30
C ASP A 162 17.62 -29.97 -6.97
N ASN A 163 17.95 -28.67 -6.96
CA ASN A 163 18.40 -27.95 -5.77
C ASN A 163 17.42 -26.89 -5.27
N VAL A 164 16.51 -26.44 -6.13
CA VAL A 164 15.63 -25.30 -5.88
C VAL A 164 14.15 -25.71 -5.99
N ILE A 165 13.34 -25.24 -5.05
CA ILE A 165 11.89 -25.13 -5.24
C ILE A 165 11.62 -23.68 -5.62
N PHE A 166 11.26 -23.46 -6.88
CA PHE A 166 11.02 -22.14 -7.43
C PHE A 166 9.54 -21.78 -7.31
N LEU A 167 9.25 -20.69 -6.61
CA LEU A 167 7.93 -20.09 -6.48
C LEU A 167 7.84 -18.91 -7.46
N LEU A 168 6.90 -18.97 -8.40
CA LEU A 168 6.68 -17.88 -9.34
C LEU A 168 5.27 -17.31 -9.16
N VAL A 169 5.18 -16.00 -8.94
CA VAL A 169 3.93 -15.24 -9.02
C VAL A 169 3.97 -14.39 -10.30
N PRO A 170 3.34 -14.83 -11.41
CA PRO A 170 3.47 -14.18 -12.72
C PRO A 170 2.95 -12.73 -12.76
N SER A 171 2.09 -12.33 -11.83
CA SER A 171 1.76 -10.93 -11.59
C SER A 171 1.27 -10.73 -10.17
N LEU A 172 1.78 -9.71 -9.48
CA LEU A 172 1.21 -9.22 -8.22
C LEU A 172 0.03 -8.26 -8.43
N ASN A 173 -0.30 -7.88 -9.67
CA ASN A 173 -1.46 -7.05 -10.01
C ASN A 173 -2.17 -7.52 -11.30
N PRO A 174 -2.86 -8.68 -11.26
CA PRO A 174 -3.58 -9.19 -12.42
C PRO A 174 -4.66 -8.26 -12.99
N ASP A 175 -5.37 -7.55 -12.12
CA ASP A 175 -6.43 -6.61 -12.52
C ASP A 175 -5.84 -5.47 -13.36
N GLY A 176 -4.75 -4.86 -12.86
CA GLY A 176 -4.01 -3.85 -13.60
C GLY A 176 -3.47 -4.37 -14.92
N GLN A 177 -2.94 -5.61 -14.96
CA GLN A 177 -2.44 -6.22 -16.20
C GLN A 177 -3.51 -6.30 -17.28
N ILE A 178 -4.75 -6.67 -16.90
CA ILE A 178 -5.91 -6.65 -17.79
C ILE A 178 -6.19 -5.22 -18.26
N MET A 179 -6.28 -4.26 -17.33
CA MET A 179 -6.60 -2.86 -17.64
C MET A 179 -5.58 -2.24 -18.60
N VAL A 180 -4.28 -2.45 -18.36
CA VAL A 180 -3.18 -1.92 -19.18
C VAL A 180 -3.16 -2.59 -20.55
N THR A 181 -3.31 -3.91 -20.62
CA THR A 181 -3.34 -4.65 -21.89
C THR A 181 -4.52 -4.22 -22.75
N ASP A 182 -5.71 -4.07 -22.16
CA ASP A 182 -6.91 -3.64 -22.88
C ASP A 182 -6.81 -2.21 -23.37
N TRP A 183 -6.28 -1.32 -22.53
CA TRP A 183 -6.04 0.06 -22.92
C TRP A 183 -5.02 0.13 -24.06
N PHE A 184 -3.92 -0.61 -24.00
CA PHE A 184 -2.92 -0.65 -25.06
C PHE A 184 -3.54 -1.16 -26.37
N ASN A 185 -4.21 -2.33 -26.34
CA ASN A 185 -4.82 -2.93 -27.52
C ASN A 185 -5.91 -2.06 -28.15
N LYS A 186 -6.69 -1.33 -27.34
CA LYS A 186 -7.69 -0.36 -27.81
C LYS A 186 -7.07 0.80 -28.60
N ASN A 187 -5.83 1.17 -28.30
CA ASN A 187 -5.17 2.35 -28.86
C ASN A 187 -4.08 2.03 -29.89
N ALA A 188 -3.60 0.79 -29.92
CA ALA A 188 -2.60 0.32 -30.89
C ALA A 188 -3.04 0.64 -32.33
N GLY A 189 -2.14 1.23 -33.13
CA GLY A 189 -2.40 1.59 -34.51
C GLY A 189 -3.24 2.88 -34.71
N THR A 190 -3.55 3.62 -33.65
CA THR A 190 -4.26 4.91 -33.71
C THR A 190 -3.35 6.09 -33.33
N GLU A 191 -3.81 7.33 -33.53
CA GLU A 191 -3.11 8.53 -33.05
C GLU A 191 -2.96 8.59 -31.52
N TYR A 192 -3.71 7.75 -30.78
CA TYR A 192 -3.69 7.64 -29.32
C TYR A 192 -2.82 6.49 -28.81
N ALA A 193 -2.00 5.86 -29.66
CA ALA A 193 -1.16 4.72 -29.29
C ALA A 193 -0.23 4.99 -28.09
N ASN A 194 0.12 6.26 -27.86
CA ASN A 194 0.94 6.70 -26.72
C ASN A 194 0.13 7.28 -25.55
N SER A 195 -1.21 7.23 -25.61
CA SER A 195 -2.03 7.72 -24.52
C SER A 195 -1.76 6.89 -23.27
N PRO A 196 -1.43 7.51 -22.13
CA PRO A 196 -1.41 6.78 -20.88
C PRO A 196 -2.83 6.30 -20.57
N ILE A 197 -2.94 5.23 -19.78
CA ILE A 197 -4.22 4.87 -19.18
C ILE A 197 -4.69 6.05 -18.32
N PRO A 198 -5.94 6.53 -18.44
CA PRO A 198 -6.34 7.80 -17.82
C PRO A 198 -6.73 7.65 -16.34
N TYR A 199 -6.81 6.43 -15.84
CA TYR A 199 -7.18 6.06 -14.47
C TYR A 199 -6.11 5.14 -13.86
N LEU A 200 -6.18 4.92 -12.55
CA LEU A 200 -5.26 4.02 -11.83
C LEU A 200 -5.31 2.61 -12.42
N TYR A 201 -4.16 1.97 -12.62
CA TYR A 201 -4.05 0.55 -13.02
C TYR A 201 -4.23 -0.41 -11.83
N HIS A 202 -5.14 -0.05 -10.94
CA HIS A 202 -5.68 -0.83 -9.84
C HIS A 202 -6.98 -0.14 -9.43
N PRO A 203 -7.99 -0.84 -8.89
CA PRO A 203 -9.21 -0.18 -8.41
C PRO A 203 -9.02 0.97 -7.42
N TYR A 204 -7.86 1.08 -6.76
CA TYR A 204 -7.62 2.01 -5.64
C TYR A 204 -6.20 2.57 -5.57
N VAL A 205 -5.16 1.75 -5.68
CA VAL A 205 -3.83 2.18 -5.21
C VAL A 205 -2.85 2.54 -6.34
N GLY A 206 -3.13 2.12 -7.59
CA GLY A 206 -2.24 2.33 -8.72
C GLY A 206 -0.82 1.80 -8.47
N HIS A 207 0.17 2.69 -8.55
CA HIS A 207 1.59 2.38 -8.26
C HIS A 207 1.86 2.14 -6.77
N ASP A 208 1.02 2.63 -5.86
CA ASP A 208 1.22 2.46 -4.41
C ASP A 208 0.89 1.03 -3.92
N ASN A 209 0.53 0.08 -4.79
CA ASN A 209 0.39 -1.32 -4.37
C ASN A 209 1.70 -1.91 -3.83
N ASN A 210 2.86 -1.42 -4.28
CA ASN A 210 4.17 -1.75 -3.70
C ASN A 210 4.49 -0.93 -2.42
N ARG A 211 3.46 -0.46 -1.70
CA ARG A 211 3.55 0.28 -0.42
C ARG A 211 2.68 -0.32 0.68
N ASP A 212 2.03 -1.44 0.40
CA ASP A 212 1.01 -2.06 1.25
C ASP A 212 1.53 -3.31 2.00
N MET A 213 2.83 -3.58 1.97
CA MET A 213 3.45 -4.82 2.49
C MET A 213 3.64 -4.90 4.00
N TYR A 214 2.79 -4.19 4.75
CA TYR A 214 2.74 -4.23 6.21
C TYR A 214 1.35 -3.90 6.76
N MET A 215 0.58 -3.06 6.08
CA MET A 215 -0.84 -2.85 6.40
C MET A 215 -1.75 -3.90 5.75
N PHE A 216 -1.35 -4.48 4.62
CA PHE A 216 -2.09 -5.52 3.89
C PHE A 216 -3.56 -5.15 3.70
N THR A 217 -3.80 -3.97 3.16
CA THR A 217 -5.15 -3.45 2.90
C THR A 217 -5.75 -4.03 1.62
N GLN A 218 -4.92 -4.46 0.68
CA GLN A 218 -5.34 -5.02 -0.61
C GLN A 218 -5.35 -6.56 -0.57
N LYS A 219 -6.27 -7.19 -1.31
CA LYS A 219 -6.36 -8.66 -1.34
C LYS A 219 -5.07 -9.31 -1.86
N GLU A 220 -4.44 -8.67 -2.84
CA GLU A 220 -3.22 -9.12 -3.50
C GLU A 220 -2.03 -9.15 -2.52
N SER A 221 -1.88 -8.12 -1.68
CA SER A 221 -0.84 -8.09 -0.64
C SER A 221 -1.14 -9.10 0.47
N GLU A 222 -2.40 -9.30 0.86
CA GLU A 222 -2.78 -10.37 1.79
C GLU A 222 -2.42 -11.78 1.27
N HIS A 223 -2.77 -12.09 0.01
CA HIS A 223 -2.44 -13.38 -0.61
C HIS A 223 -0.92 -13.59 -0.67
N THR A 224 -0.18 -12.53 -0.96
CA THR A 224 1.29 -12.55 -1.03
C THR A 224 1.90 -12.80 0.36
N ALA A 225 1.45 -12.09 1.40
CA ALA A 225 1.91 -12.31 2.77
C ALA A 225 1.63 -13.75 3.24
N ARG A 226 0.43 -14.29 2.96
CA ARG A 226 0.10 -15.69 3.26
C ARG A 226 0.98 -16.69 2.52
N LEU A 227 1.35 -16.40 1.27
CA LEU A 227 2.29 -17.25 0.53
C LEU A 227 3.69 -17.22 1.16
N LEU A 228 4.21 -16.04 1.49
CA LEU A 228 5.63 -15.83 1.83
C LEU A 228 6.00 -16.08 3.28
N TRP A 229 5.04 -16.00 4.21
CA TRP A 229 5.33 -16.05 5.65
C TRP A 229 4.39 -16.98 6.44
N HIS A 230 3.45 -17.65 5.76
CA HIS A 230 2.56 -18.63 6.39
C HIS A 230 2.61 -19.99 5.70
N ASP A 231 2.64 -20.03 4.37
CA ASP A 231 2.72 -21.26 3.59
C ASP A 231 4.18 -21.69 3.36
N TRP A 232 4.97 -20.79 2.77
CA TRP A 232 6.40 -20.91 2.48
C TRP A 232 7.21 -19.89 3.26
N PHE A 233 8.54 -20.02 3.23
CA PHE A 233 9.51 -19.10 3.84
C PHE A 233 10.74 -18.97 2.92
N PRO A 234 10.60 -18.35 1.73
CA PRO A 234 11.67 -18.35 0.73
C PRO A 234 12.95 -17.71 1.27
N ALA A 235 14.06 -18.42 1.12
CA ALA A 235 15.39 -17.91 1.50
C ALA A 235 15.84 -16.75 0.61
N VAL A 236 15.38 -16.74 -0.65
CA VAL A 236 15.69 -15.72 -1.66
C VAL A 236 14.38 -15.27 -2.29
N TRP A 237 14.19 -13.96 -2.44
CA TRP A 237 13.02 -13.38 -3.08
C TRP A 237 13.45 -12.26 -4.03
N LEU A 238 13.20 -12.43 -5.32
CA LEU A 238 13.36 -11.39 -6.33
C LEU A 238 12.00 -10.79 -6.70
N ASP A 239 11.91 -9.47 -6.68
CA ASP A 239 10.78 -8.71 -7.20
C ASP A 239 11.21 -7.98 -8.48
N GLU A 240 10.55 -8.29 -9.59
CA GLU A 240 10.87 -7.76 -10.93
C GLU A 240 9.98 -6.57 -11.29
N HIS A 241 10.63 -5.43 -11.51
CA HIS A 241 10.03 -4.13 -11.84
C HIS A 241 10.61 -3.57 -13.14
N GLN A 242 9.99 -2.49 -13.59
CA GLN A 242 10.57 -1.62 -14.60
C GLN A 242 10.67 -0.17 -14.12
N MET A 243 11.69 0.52 -14.59
CA MET A 243 11.92 1.94 -14.33
C MET A 243 11.65 2.81 -15.57
N GLY A 244 11.85 4.13 -15.42
CA GLY A 244 11.73 5.09 -16.51
C GLY A 244 12.62 4.76 -17.72
N THR A 245 12.19 5.21 -18.89
CA THR A 245 12.79 4.83 -20.18
C THR A 245 14.15 5.48 -20.49
N ASN A 246 14.49 6.64 -19.91
CA ASN A 246 15.58 7.48 -20.43
C ASN A 246 16.99 7.12 -19.91
N GLY A 247 17.12 6.26 -18.90
CA GLY A 247 18.34 6.07 -18.11
C GLY A 247 19.14 4.80 -18.41
N ALA A 248 19.60 4.12 -17.36
CA ALA A 248 20.13 2.77 -17.45
C ALA A 248 19.10 1.79 -18.05
N ARG A 249 19.51 0.59 -18.46
CA ARG A 249 18.61 -0.45 -18.99
C ARG A 249 18.15 -1.42 -17.91
N ILE A 250 18.94 -1.64 -16.87
CA ILE A 250 18.53 -2.44 -15.72
C ILE A 250 19.29 -1.99 -14.47
N PHE A 251 18.58 -1.81 -13.37
CA PHE A 251 19.21 -1.81 -12.04
C PHE A 251 19.17 -3.22 -11.44
N VAL A 252 20.27 -3.61 -10.80
CA VAL A 252 20.39 -4.83 -10.00
C VAL A 252 21.01 -4.50 -8.63
N MET A 253 20.82 -5.39 -7.67
CA MET A 253 21.33 -5.19 -6.31
C MET A 253 22.87 -5.18 -6.23
N PRO A 254 23.48 -4.48 -5.26
CA PRO A 254 22.86 -3.87 -4.08
C PRO A 254 22.30 -2.45 -4.30
N ALA A 255 21.32 -2.08 -3.47
CA ALA A 255 20.79 -0.72 -3.33
C ALA A 255 21.75 0.19 -2.54
N THR A 256 21.41 1.48 -2.42
CA THR A 256 22.27 2.52 -1.84
C THR A 256 22.04 2.76 -0.34
N ASP A 257 22.96 3.50 0.26
CA ASP A 257 22.88 3.94 1.66
C ASP A 257 21.74 4.97 1.87
N PRO A 258 21.19 5.06 3.10
CA PRO A 258 21.58 4.33 4.30
C PRO A 258 20.98 2.94 4.39
N ILE A 259 21.59 2.09 5.21
CA ILE A 259 21.04 0.78 5.60
C ILE A 259 20.25 0.89 6.91
N ASN A 260 19.20 0.06 7.07
CA ASN A 260 18.52 -0.11 8.35
C ASN A 260 19.28 -1.12 9.23
N ALA A 261 19.52 -0.76 10.49
CA ALA A 261 20.26 -1.55 11.47
C ALA A 261 19.50 -2.78 12.00
N ASN A 262 18.18 -2.85 11.83
CA ASN A 262 17.38 -4.01 12.24
C ASN A 262 17.59 -5.22 11.31
N VAL A 263 18.03 -5.01 10.07
CA VAL A 263 18.32 -6.09 9.13
C VAL A 263 19.66 -6.76 9.47
N HIS A 264 19.69 -8.08 9.44
CA HIS A 264 20.93 -8.82 9.71
C HIS A 264 21.98 -8.59 8.59
N PRO A 265 23.24 -8.28 8.90
CA PRO A 265 24.25 -7.93 7.90
C PRO A 265 24.49 -8.98 6.80
N LEU A 266 24.33 -10.28 7.12
CA LEU A 266 24.44 -11.35 6.12
C LEU A 266 23.41 -11.22 4.99
N ILE A 267 22.22 -10.67 5.26
CA ILE A 267 21.20 -10.43 4.24
C ILE A 267 21.72 -9.43 3.21
N TYR A 268 22.28 -8.29 3.65
CA TYR A 268 22.88 -7.30 2.73
C TYR A 268 24.07 -7.86 1.94
N ARG A 269 24.90 -8.73 2.54
CA ARG A 269 26.03 -9.35 1.84
C ARG A 269 25.57 -10.32 0.74
N TRP A 270 24.58 -11.16 1.05
CA TRP A 270 24.02 -12.07 0.04
C TRP A 270 23.23 -11.34 -1.04
N ASN A 271 22.50 -10.29 -0.68
CA ASN A 271 21.85 -9.41 -1.63
C ASN A 271 22.84 -8.86 -2.68
N GLY A 272 24.00 -8.37 -2.25
CA GLY A 272 25.05 -7.92 -3.16
C GLY A 272 25.64 -9.06 -4.00
N ILE A 273 25.92 -10.22 -3.42
CA ILE A 273 26.48 -11.37 -4.16
C ILE A 273 25.53 -11.84 -5.27
N LEU A 274 24.24 -11.99 -4.96
CA LEU A 274 23.24 -12.46 -5.91
C LEU A 274 22.93 -11.39 -6.97
N GLY A 275 22.80 -10.11 -6.60
CA GLY A 275 22.61 -9.04 -7.58
C GLY A 275 23.78 -8.91 -8.56
N GLN A 276 25.01 -9.06 -8.07
CA GLN A 276 26.19 -9.02 -8.94
C GLN A 276 26.34 -10.27 -9.82
N SER A 277 25.79 -11.42 -9.44
CA SER A 277 25.74 -12.58 -10.34
C SER A 277 24.78 -12.34 -11.52
N GLN A 278 23.67 -11.63 -11.29
CA GLN A 278 22.78 -11.17 -12.37
C GLN A 278 23.51 -10.18 -13.29
N ALA A 279 24.21 -9.19 -12.73
CA ALA A 279 25.02 -8.23 -13.50
C ALA A 279 26.03 -8.94 -14.40
N ALA A 280 26.80 -9.88 -13.84
CA ALA A 280 27.83 -10.61 -14.57
C ALA A 280 27.24 -11.45 -15.73
N ALA A 281 26.08 -12.08 -15.53
CA ALA A 281 25.42 -12.84 -16.59
C ALA A 281 24.91 -11.95 -17.73
N LEU A 282 24.36 -10.78 -17.40
CA LEU A 282 23.92 -9.80 -18.39
C LEU A 282 25.11 -9.26 -19.20
N GLU A 283 26.20 -8.90 -18.52
CA GLU A 283 27.45 -8.47 -19.16
C GLU A 283 28.01 -9.57 -20.07
N ALA A 284 28.05 -10.83 -19.61
CA ALA A 284 28.50 -11.97 -20.40
C ALA A 284 27.61 -12.25 -21.63
N ALA A 285 26.32 -11.94 -21.54
CA ALA A 285 25.38 -11.97 -22.66
C ALA A 285 25.49 -10.75 -23.60
N GLY A 286 26.45 -9.85 -23.35
CA GLY A 286 26.70 -8.66 -24.15
C GLY A 286 25.73 -7.51 -23.89
N LYS A 287 24.83 -7.63 -22.90
CA LYS A 287 23.88 -6.57 -22.53
C LYS A 287 24.61 -5.36 -21.95
N GLU A 288 24.05 -4.16 -22.15
CA GLU A 288 24.60 -2.88 -21.69
C GLU A 288 23.59 -2.19 -20.76
N GLY A 289 23.97 -1.07 -20.14
CA GLY A 289 23.00 -0.32 -19.33
C GLY A 289 22.76 -0.90 -17.94
N ILE A 290 23.70 -1.69 -17.40
CA ILE A 290 23.54 -2.40 -16.12
C ILE A 290 24.12 -1.53 -14.99
N ILE A 291 23.26 -1.10 -14.06
CA ILE A 291 23.63 -0.23 -12.95
C ILE A 291 23.35 -0.90 -11.60
N TYR A 292 24.12 -0.57 -10.57
CA TYR A 292 23.78 -0.87 -9.18
C TYR A 292 24.06 0.34 -8.29
N ASN A 293 23.76 0.26 -6.98
CA ASN A 293 23.99 1.34 -6.02
C ASN A 293 23.42 2.70 -6.48
N ALA A 294 22.19 2.68 -7.01
CA ALA A 294 21.49 3.83 -7.54
C ALA A 294 20.06 3.89 -7.00
N THR A 295 19.55 5.12 -6.78
CA THR A 295 18.16 5.52 -6.48
C THR A 295 17.46 4.89 -5.26
N TYR A 296 17.52 3.57 -5.10
CA TYR A 296 16.84 2.79 -4.07
C TYR A 296 17.68 2.75 -2.78
N THR A 297 17.08 2.99 -1.63
CA THR A 297 17.76 2.97 -0.31
C THR A 297 17.46 1.70 0.48
N ASN A 298 18.45 1.18 1.20
CA ASN A 298 18.35 0.00 2.06
C ASN A 298 17.69 0.27 3.44
N PHE A 299 16.69 1.15 3.50
CA PHE A 299 16.19 1.67 4.79
C PHE A 299 14.73 1.32 5.10
N TRP A 300 13.84 1.41 4.11
CA TRP A 300 12.39 1.36 4.30
C TRP A 300 11.80 -0.02 3.99
N GLU A 301 11.07 -0.62 4.94
CA GLU A 301 10.62 -2.01 4.82
C GLU A 301 9.28 -2.21 4.08
N GLY A 302 8.56 -1.15 3.76
CA GLY A 302 7.18 -1.24 3.27
C GLY A 302 7.01 -1.59 1.78
N ALA A 303 8.09 -1.84 1.05
CA ALA A 303 8.06 -2.39 -0.31
C ALA A 303 8.21 -3.92 -0.29
N MET A 304 7.68 -4.59 -1.32
CA MET A 304 7.70 -6.05 -1.54
C MET A 304 9.01 -6.71 -1.13
N ALA A 305 10.01 -6.87 -2.01
CA ALA A 305 11.22 -7.62 -1.65
C ALA A 305 12.02 -6.98 -0.48
N TRP A 306 11.75 -5.72 -0.12
CA TRP A 306 12.42 -5.05 1.00
C TRP A 306 11.92 -5.64 2.31
N SER A 307 10.61 -5.88 2.45
CA SER A 307 10.01 -6.52 3.61
C SER A 307 10.67 -7.89 3.92
N GLY A 308 11.12 -8.61 2.88
CA GLY A 308 11.87 -9.86 3.03
C GLY A 308 13.13 -9.74 3.90
N TRP A 309 13.81 -8.59 3.91
CA TRP A 309 15.03 -8.40 4.70
C TRP A 309 14.80 -8.50 6.21
N TRP A 310 13.65 -8.04 6.69
CA TRP A 310 13.26 -8.14 8.11
C TRP A 310 12.64 -9.50 8.46
N HIS A 311 12.26 -10.28 7.45
CA HIS A 311 11.82 -11.68 7.58
C HIS A 311 12.97 -12.68 7.45
N ASN A 312 14.23 -12.22 7.56
CA ASN A 312 15.43 -13.03 7.36
C ASN A 312 15.46 -13.74 5.99
N GLN A 313 15.00 -13.04 4.95
CA GLN A 313 15.03 -13.48 3.56
C GLN A 313 15.95 -12.57 2.75
N ILE A 314 16.61 -13.12 1.73
CA ILE A 314 17.46 -12.36 0.82
C ILE A 314 16.58 -11.77 -0.28
N GLY A 315 15.99 -10.62 0.03
CA GLY A 315 15.20 -9.82 -0.91
C GLY A 315 16.05 -9.11 -1.96
N LEU A 316 15.62 -9.11 -3.23
CA LEU A 316 16.28 -8.52 -4.40
C LEU A 316 15.27 -7.73 -5.24
N LEU A 317 15.74 -6.69 -5.92
CA LEU A 317 14.97 -5.94 -6.92
C LEU A 317 15.75 -5.91 -8.22
N THR A 318 15.01 -6.03 -9.33
CA THR A 318 15.48 -5.61 -10.64
C THR A 318 14.53 -4.59 -11.21
N GLU A 319 15.07 -3.60 -11.90
CA GLU A 319 14.31 -2.46 -12.44
C GLU A 319 14.76 -2.23 -13.87
N VAL A 320 14.02 -2.78 -14.83
CA VAL A 320 14.38 -2.76 -16.25
C VAL A 320 13.78 -1.53 -16.94
N ALA A 321 14.48 -0.88 -17.87
CA ALA A 321 13.94 0.29 -18.54
C ALA A 321 12.65 -0.02 -19.29
N SER A 322 11.60 0.78 -19.07
CA SER A 322 10.32 0.58 -19.72
C SER A 322 10.35 0.92 -21.22
N ALA A 323 9.70 0.09 -22.02
CA ALA A 323 9.21 0.45 -23.35
C ALA A 323 7.88 1.23 -23.22
N ARG A 324 7.21 1.59 -24.33
CA ARG A 324 5.87 2.20 -24.30
C ARG A 324 4.83 1.09 -24.13
N VAL A 325 4.83 0.47 -22.94
CA VAL A 325 4.16 -0.80 -22.63
C VAL A 325 4.67 -1.94 -23.51
N ALA A 326 4.23 -2.03 -24.78
CA ALA A 326 4.74 -2.98 -25.78
C ALA A 326 5.20 -2.33 -27.09
N ALA A 327 4.99 -1.02 -27.25
CA ALA A 327 5.49 -0.30 -28.41
C ALA A 327 6.98 0.02 -28.24
N PRO A 328 7.80 -0.15 -29.29
CA PRO A 328 9.22 0.13 -29.23
C PRO A 328 9.49 1.64 -29.05
N ILE A 329 10.68 1.94 -28.54
CA ILE A 329 11.16 3.30 -28.33
C ILE A 329 12.50 3.48 -29.02
N ASP A 330 12.64 4.59 -29.74
CA ASP A 330 13.93 5.06 -30.23
C ASP A 330 14.46 6.14 -29.28
N GLN A 331 15.69 5.97 -28.82
CA GLN A 331 16.42 6.98 -28.07
C GLN A 331 17.57 7.53 -28.91
N VAL A 332 17.67 8.86 -28.98
CA VAL A 332 18.80 9.52 -29.66
C VAL A 332 20.10 9.02 -29.06
N ARG A 333 21.07 8.62 -29.91
CA ARG A 333 22.39 8.21 -29.42
C ARG A 333 23.16 9.41 -28.87
N ALA A 334 23.80 9.23 -27.71
CA ALA A 334 24.72 10.21 -27.16
C ALA A 334 25.95 10.34 -28.08
N GLY A 335 26.32 11.58 -28.41
CA GLY A 335 27.46 11.86 -29.29
C GLY A 335 28.81 11.61 -28.62
N ALA A 336 29.79 11.11 -29.38
CA ALA A 336 31.18 10.98 -28.96
C ALA A 336 31.81 12.39 -28.84
N GLY A 337 31.62 13.08 -27.71
CA GLY A 337 32.20 14.41 -27.49
C GLY A 337 31.61 15.26 -26.37
N ARG A 338 30.44 14.93 -25.80
CA ARG A 338 29.88 15.68 -24.64
C ARG A 338 30.39 15.22 -23.27
N GLY A 339 31.53 14.53 -23.24
CA GLY A 339 32.15 14.06 -22.00
C GLY A 339 33.12 15.06 -21.35
N LEU A 340 33.38 16.22 -21.96
CA LEU A 340 34.45 17.13 -21.52
C LEU A 340 34.13 18.61 -21.80
N ASP A 341 33.13 19.19 -21.14
CA ASP A 341 33.08 20.65 -20.97
C ASP A 341 33.63 21.00 -19.59
N ALA A 342 34.93 21.28 -19.57
CA ALA A 342 35.67 21.84 -18.45
C ALA A 342 35.33 23.33 -18.28
N ALA A 343 34.19 23.65 -17.66
CA ALA A 343 33.95 24.94 -17.00
C ALA A 343 32.67 24.88 -16.14
N GLY A 344 32.83 24.67 -14.82
CA GLY A 344 31.82 25.07 -13.84
C GLY A 344 31.45 24.04 -12.76
N GLY A 345 32.39 23.75 -11.85
CA GLY A 345 32.10 23.10 -10.56
C GLY A 345 31.80 21.60 -10.62
N PRO A 346 31.89 20.87 -9.49
CA PRO A 346 31.45 19.49 -9.46
C PRO A 346 29.99 19.48 -9.90
N SER A 347 29.65 18.74 -10.95
CA SER A 347 28.27 18.51 -11.32
C SER A 347 27.59 17.77 -10.17
N THR A 348 26.98 18.51 -9.26
CA THR A 348 26.15 17.99 -8.16
C THR A 348 24.86 17.34 -8.65
N GLY A 349 24.61 17.39 -9.97
CA GLY A 349 23.62 16.55 -10.63
C GLY A 349 24.15 15.14 -10.82
N SER A 350 24.17 14.34 -9.76
CA SER A 350 24.07 12.90 -9.94
C SER A 350 22.71 12.62 -10.57
N GLY A 351 22.68 12.56 -11.90
CA GLY A 351 21.57 12.01 -12.67
C GLY A 351 21.44 10.51 -12.41
N ARG A 352 21.18 10.13 -11.17
CA ARG A 352 20.49 8.88 -10.86
C ARG A 352 19.14 9.01 -11.53
N ALA A 353 18.87 8.13 -12.49
CA ALA A 353 17.62 8.11 -13.25
C ALA A 353 16.45 8.37 -12.32
N GLY A 354 15.58 9.32 -12.70
CA GLY A 354 14.34 9.58 -11.99
C GLY A 354 13.58 8.26 -11.86
N GLY A 355 13.61 7.69 -10.67
CA GLY A 355 12.71 6.64 -10.29
C GLY A 355 11.36 7.30 -10.03
N ASP A 356 10.31 6.75 -10.63
CA ASP A 356 8.93 7.01 -10.24
C ASP A 356 8.67 6.31 -8.89
N GLY A 357 9.53 6.55 -7.89
CA GLY A 357 9.24 6.20 -6.50
C GLY A 357 8.03 7.02 -6.07
N GLY A 358 7.00 6.33 -5.55
CA GLY A 358 5.67 6.83 -5.18
C GLY A 358 5.62 7.95 -4.11
N GLY A 359 6.52 8.92 -4.12
CA GLY A 359 6.24 10.23 -3.57
C GLY A 359 5.10 10.91 -4.36
N PRO A 360 4.25 11.73 -3.72
CA PRO A 360 3.30 12.54 -4.47
C PRO A 360 4.10 13.32 -5.51
N SER A 361 3.61 13.38 -6.74
CA SER A 361 4.21 14.04 -7.90
C SER A 361 4.63 15.50 -7.66
N THR A 362 5.65 15.74 -6.84
CA THR A 362 6.20 17.06 -6.58
C THR A 362 7.34 17.27 -7.56
N GLY A 363 6.96 17.65 -8.78
CA GLY A 363 7.76 18.45 -9.70
C GLY A 363 9.03 17.80 -10.23
N SER A 364 8.93 17.09 -11.35
CA SER A 364 9.96 17.21 -12.38
C SER A 364 9.78 18.57 -13.04
N GLY A 365 10.74 19.48 -12.88
CA GLY A 365 10.76 20.76 -13.56
C GLY A 365 10.61 20.56 -15.08
N ARG A 366 9.44 20.91 -15.61
CA ARG A 366 9.22 21.06 -17.04
C ARG A 366 9.43 22.51 -17.39
N ALA A 367 10.44 22.76 -18.22
CA ALA A 367 10.55 24.03 -18.94
C ALA A 367 9.21 24.30 -19.64
N GLY A 368 8.69 25.52 -19.47
CA GLY A 368 7.50 25.97 -20.16
C GLY A 368 7.67 25.81 -21.67
N GLY A 369 6.72 25.10 -22.28
CA GLY A 369 6.68 24.81 -23.71
C GLY A 369 5.73 23.65 -23.94
N GLU A 370 4.66 23.91 -24.69
CA GLU A 370 3.68 23.00 -25.31
C GLU A 370 3.77 21.50 -24.92
N GLY A 371 2.67 20.96 -24.38
CA GLY A 371 2.53 19.59 -23.84
C GLY A 371 2.82 18.41 -24.78
N GLY A 372 3.47 18.61 -25.93
CA GLY A 372 3.80 17.58 -26.91
C GLY A 372 4.95 16.63 -26.52
N GLY A 373 5.82 17.00 -25.57
CA GLY A 373 7.03 16.20 -25.27
C GLY A 373 6.81 14.90 -24.49
N ARG A 374 5.78 14.82 -23.61
CA ARG A 374 5.58 13.64 -22.72
C ARG A 374 5.06 12.40 -23.45
N PHE A 375 4.26 12.62 -24.49
CA PHE A 375 3.50 11.58 -25.18
C PHE A 375 3.80 11.54 -26.69
N GLY A 376 4.83 12.27 -27.12
CA GLY A 376 5.25 12.32 -28.51
C GLY A 376 5.69 10.94 -29.02
N SER A 377 5.43 10.67 -30.30
CA SER A 377 5.83 9.42 -30.96
C SER A 377 7.30 9.38 -31.37
N GLY A 378 7.93 10.54 -31.50
CA GLY A 378 9.32 10.67 -31.94
C GLY A 378 10.35 10.11 -30.95
N PRO A 379 11.63 10.09 -31.37
CA PRO A 379 12.72 9.63 -30.54
C PRO A 379 12.83 10.43 -29.24
N ILE A 380 13.07 9.75 -28.12
CA ILE A 380 13.34 10.40 -26.85
C ILE A 380 14.78 10.95 -26.80
N PRO A 381 15.05 11.98 -25.96
CA PRO A 381 16.38 12.57 -25.85
C PRO A 381 17.47 11.56 -25.45
N ALA A 382 18.71 11.87 -25.82
CA ALA A 382 19.87 11.05 -25.47
C ALA A 382 20.00 10.86 -23.94
N PRO A 383 20.53 9.71 -23.49
CA PRO A 383 20.71 9.44 -22.07
C PRO A 383 21.61 10.51 -21.43
N THR A 384 21.25 10.94 -20.24
CA THR A 384 21.97 12.01 -19.51
C THR A 384 23.17 11.49 -18.74
N ASP A 385 23.15 10.22 -18.34
CA ASP A 385 24.24 9.57 -17.62
C ASP A 385 24.94 8.55 -18.53
N ILE A 386 26.07 8.98 -19.09
CA ILE A 386 26.91 8.21 -20.02
C ILE A 386 28.31 7.95 -19.47
N ASN A 387 28.52 8.21 -18.18
CA ASN A 387 29.83 8.14 -17.56
C ASN A 387 30.10 6.73 -17.02
N SER A 388 31.07 6.05 -17.61
CA SER A 388 31.56 4.77 -17.11
C SER A 388 32.16 4.93 -15.71
N ARG A 389 31.72 4.07 -14.80
CA ARG A 389 32.19 4.00 -13.40
C ARG A 389 31.96 2.61 -12.83
N THR A 390 32.48 2.32 -11.65
CA THR A 390 32.41 1.00 -11.02
C THR A 390 30.98 0.47 -10.96
N GLU A 391 30.03 1.32 -10.58
CA GLU A 391 28.62 0.96 -10.48
C GLU A 391 27.85 0.97 -11.82
N TYR A 392 28.48 1.47 -12.89
CA TYR A 392 27.89 1.54 -14.23
C TYR A 392 28.95 1.39 -15.34
N PRO A 393 29.55 0.20 -15.54
CA PRO A 393 30.76 0.05 -16.37
C PRO A 393 30.53 0.30 -17.87
N ARG A 394 29.43 -0.23 -18.43
CA ARG A 394 28.99 -0.03 -19.82
C ARG A 394 27.68 0.75 -19.88
N PRO A 395 27.72 2.10 -19.83
CA PRO A 395 26.54 2.93 -19.93
C PRO A 395 25.76 2.72 -21.23
N TRP A 396 24.44 2.76 -21.14
CA TRP A 396 23.56 2.79 -22.30
C TRP A 396 23.76 4.11 -23.06
N MET A 397 24.13 4.02 -24.34
CA MET A 397 24.42 5.18 -25.18
C MET A 397 23.22 5.68 -25.99
N GLY A 398 22.04 5.07 -25.82
CA GLY A 398 20.86 5.33 -26.66
C GLY A 398 20.77 4.35 -27.84
N GLY A 399 19.57 4.23 -28.40
CA GLY A 399 19.27 3.29 -29.47
C GLY A 399 17.83 2.82 -29.41
N HIS A 400 17.56 1.75 -30.17
CA HIS A 400 16.27 1.09 -30.19
C HIS A 400 16.09 0.23 -28.94
N TRP A 401 14.91 0.29 -28.32
CA TRP A 401 14.56 -0.48 -27.13
C TRP A 401 13.14 -1.02 -27.25
N THR A 402 12.97 -2.32 -27.01
CA THR A 402 11.71 -3.05 -27.25
C THR A 402 11.24 -3.80 -26.00
N LEU A 403 9.99 -4.27 -26.01
CA LEU A 403 9.52 -5.21 -25.00
C LEU A 403 10.33 -6.52 -25.03
N ARG A 404 10.81 -6.95 -26.21
CA ARG A 404 11.65 -8.13 -26.33
C ARG A 404 12.97 -7.99 -25.56
N ASP A 405 13.57 -6.79 -25.58
CA ASP A 405 14.77 -6.51 -24.81
C ASP A 405 14.51 -6.65 -23.31
N ILE A 406 13.38 -6.12 -22.83
CA ILE A 406 12.98 -6.24 -21.42
C ILE A 406 12.90 -7.72 -21.01
N VAL A 407 12.14 -8.50 -21.78
CA VAL A 407 11.97 -9.94 -21.52
C VAL A 407 13.32 -10.67 -21.53
N ASP A 408 14.23 -10.33 -22.45
CA ASP A 408 15.55 -10.95 -22.51
C ASP A 408 16.41 -10.61 -21.29
N TYR A 409 16.41 -9.34 -20.86
CA TYR A 409 17.16 -8.91 -19.67
C TYR A 409 16.66 -9.62 -18.41
N GLU A 410 15.34 -9.64 -18.18
CA GLU A 410 14.73 -10.32 -17.03
C GLU A 410 14.98 -11.83 -17.07
N LEU A 411 14.81 -12.48 -18.23
CA LEU A 411 15.05 -13.93 -18.36
C LEU A 411 16.52 -14.29 -18.06
N ILE A 412 17.48 -13.49 -18.53
CA ILE A 412 18.91 -13.69 -18.21
C ILE A 412 19.15 -13.51 -16.71
N ALA A 413 18.66 -12.41 -16.13
CA ALA A 413 18.84 -12.10 -14.71
C ALA A 413 18.20 -13.17 -13.81
N THR A 414 16.98 -13.61 -14.11
CA THR A 414 16.27 -14.63 -13.32
C THR A 414 16.91 -16.01 -13.44
N MET A 415 17.33 -16.42 -14.65
CA MET A 415 18.05 -17.70 -14.81
C MET A 415 19.42 -17.70 -14.11
N ALA A 416 20.15 -16.58 -14.15
CA ALA A 416 21.43 -16.43 -13.45
C ALA A 416 21.25 -16.51 -11.92
N LEU A 417 20.17 -15.91 -11.40
CA LEU A 417 19.82 -16.00 -9.99
C LEU A 417 19.49 -17.44 -9.59
N LEU A 418 18.65 -18.15 -10.35
CA LEU A 418 18.30 -19.55 -10.12
C LEU A 418 19.55 -20.46 -10.13
N GLU A 419 20.45 -20.27 -11.10
CA GLU A 419 21.70 -21.03 -11.18
C GLU A 419 22.61 -20.76 -9.98
N THR A 420 22.81 -19.49 -9.63
CA THR A 420 23.64 -19.11 -8.48
C THR A 420 23.08 -19.68 -7.17
N ALA A 421 21.76 -19.62 -7.01
CA ALA A 421 21.06 -20.16 -5.84
C ALA A 421 21.20 -21.69 -5.76
N ALA A 422 21.13 -22.40 -6.89
CA ALA A 422 21.36 -23.83 -6.96
C ALA A 422 22.81 -24.20 -6.59
N ASP A 423 23.79 -23.47 -7.13
CA ASP A 423 25.23 -23.68 -6.88
C ASP A 423 25.62 -23.41 -5.42
N ARG A 424 24.92 -22.47 -4.77
CA ARG A 424 25.18 -22.04 -3.39
C ARG A 424 24.12 -22.52 -2.41
N ARG A 425 23.27 -23.49 -2.78
CA ARG A 425 22.11 -23.97 -2.00
C ARG A 425 22.44 -24.14 -0.53
N GLU A 426 23.42 -25.00 -0.22
CA GLU A 426 23.77 -25.32 1.16
C GLU A 426 24.37 -24.11 1.90
N THR A 427 25.21 -23.31 1.25
CA THR A 427 25.83 -22.13 1.85
C THR A 427 24.78 -21.08 2.23
N ILE A 428 23.82 -20.82 1.34
CA ILE A 428 22.72 -19.89 1.62
C ILE A 428 21.84 -20.43 2.75
N MET A 429 21.45 -21.71 2.71
CA MET A 429 20.63 -22.32 3.77
C MET A 429 21.32 -22.29 5.14
N ARG A 430 22.62 -22.52 5.22
CA ARG A 430 23.41 -22.36 6.46
C ARG A 430 23.43 -20.91 6.93
N GLY A 431 23.53 -19.95 6.00
CA GLY A 431 23.43 -18.53 6.29
C GLY A 431 22.07 -18.17 6.91
N ILE A 432 20.96 -18.59 6.29
CA ILE A 432 19.62 -18.35 6.81
C ILE A 432 19.42 -18.99 8.20
N TYR A 433 19.88 -20.23 8.39
CA TYR A 433 19.86 -20.87 9.70
C TYR A 433 20.57 -20.03 10.76
N GLU A 434 21.75 -19.51 10.43
CA GLU A 434 22.53 -18.68 11.35
C GLU A 434 21.86 -17.34 11.66
N VAL A 435 21.27 -16.68 10.65
CA VAL A 435 20.48 -15.45 10.84
C VAL A 435 19.30 -15.71 11.78
N ASN A 436 18.57 -16.82 11.59
CA ASN A 436 17.44 -17.19 12.43
C ASN A 436 17.88 -17.50 13.86
N ARG A 437 18.95 -18.30 14.02
CA ARG A 437 19.54 -18.63 15.32
C ARG A 437 20.00 -17.38 16.07
N GLN A 438 20.70 -16.47 15.39
CA GLN A 438 21.18 -15.24 16.00
C GLN A 438 20.04 -14.29 16.36
N THR A 439 19.00 -14.18 15.54
CA THR A 439 17.82 -13.35 15.86
C THR A 439 17.12 -13.82 17.14
N ILE A 440 16.94 -15.13 17.32
CA ILE A 440 16.39 -15.69 18.56
C ILE A 440 17.30 -15.40 19.76
N GLU A 441 18.61 -15.54 19.57
CA GLU A 441 19.60 -15.34 20.63
C GLU A 441 19.70 -13.87 21.04
N ASP A 442 19.64 -12.95 20.08
CA ASP A 442 19.57 -11.52 20.29
C ASP A 442 18.32 -11.17 21.10
N GLY A 443 17.16 -11.77 20.79
CA GLY A 443 15.93 -11.58 21.58
C GLY A 443 16.00 -12.10 23.01
N ARG A 444 16.94 -13.01 23.34
CA ARG A 444 17.19 -13.45 24.73
C ARG A 444 18.13 -12.52 25.49
N LYS A 445 19.12 -11.95 24.79
CA LYS A 445 20.27 -11.24 25.38
C LYS A 445 20.11 -9.73 25.36
N ASN A 446 19.44 -9.19 24.35
CA ASN A 446 19.33 -7.77 24.10
C ASN A 446 17.96 -7.25 24.55
N ASN A 447 17.87 -5.92 24.63
CA ASN A 447 16.61 -5.24 24.89
C ASN A 447 15.99 -4.77 23.55
N PRO A 448 14.67 -4.90 23.38
CA PRO A 448 13.70 -5.48 24.32
C PRO A 448 13.73 -7.02 24.36
N SER A 449 13.25 -7.62 25.45
CA SER A 449 12.93 -9.05 25.55
C SER A 449 11.56 -9.38 24.93
N SER A 450 10.64 -8.41 24.97
CA SER A 450 9.27 -8.50 24.47
C SER A 450 8.72 -7.09 24.22
N ILE A 451 7.77 -6.98 23.30
CA ILE A 451 6.96 -5.77 23.11
C ILE A 451 5.54 -6.09 23.57
N LEU A 452 4.99 -5.24 24.44
CA LEU A 452 3.64 -5.36 24.97
C LEU A 452 2.71 -4.40 24.24
N VAL A 453 1.49 -4.85 23.95
CA VAL A 453 0.37 -4.01 23.52
C VAL A 453 -0.74 -4.13 24.57
N PRO A 454 -0.77 -3.24 25.56
CA PRO A 454 -1.83 -3.21 26.56
C PRO A 454 -3.19 -2.98 25.90
N VAL A 455 -4.24 -3.58 26.46
CA VAL A 455 -5.63 -3.32 26.04
C VAL A 455 -6.33 -2.31 26.95
N GLU A 456 -5.88 -2.22 28.20
CA GLU A 456 -6.39 -1.26 29.17
C GLU A 456 -5.84 0.14 28.88
N ASN A 457 -6.69 1.16 29.05
CA ASN A 457 -6.35 2.58 28.88
C ASN A 457 -5.87 3.01 27.47
N GLN A 458 -5.97 2.15 26.47
CA GLN A 458 -5.83 2.58 25.07
C GLN A 458 -6.91 3.60 24.71
N HIS A 459 -6.58 4.58 23.87
CA HIS A 459 -7.59 5.51 23.32
C HIS A 459 -8.68 4.73 22.57
N ASP A 460 -8.28 3.77 21.74
CA ASP A 460 -9.18 2.78 21.14
C ASP A 460 -8.59 1.37 21.23
N ALA A 461 -9.18 0.53 22.07
CA ALA A 461 -8.75 -0.86 22.24
C ALA A 461 -8.99 -1.72 20.97
N ARG A 462 -9.84 -1.29 20.03
CA ARG A 462 -10.05 -1.99 18.75
C ARG A 462 -8.87 -1.80 17.81
N GLU A 463 -8.22 -0.63 17.83
CA GLU A 463 -7.00 -0.39 17.06
C GLU A 463 -5.84 -1.27 17.54
N ALA A 464 -5.79 -1.62 18.83
CA ALA A 464 -4.84 -2.61 19.33
C ALA A 464 -5.09 -4.01 18.72
N ALA A 465 -6.34 -4.38 18.47
CA ALA A 465 -6.68 -5.63 17.77
C ALA A 465 -6.27 -5.57 16.28
N HIS A 466 -6.51 -4.44 15.61
CA HIS A 466 -6.05 -4.23 14.22
C HIS A 466 -4.53 -4.31 14.10
N LEU A 467 -3.79 -3.68 15.02
CA LEU A 467 -2.32 -3.76 15.07
C LEU A 467 -1.84 -5.21 15.15
N VAL A 468 -2.44 -6.00 16.05
CA VAL A 468 -2.11 -7.42 16.23
C VAL A 468 -2.42 -8.23 14.98
N ASP A 469 -3.55 -7.97 14.32
CA ASP A 469 -3.91 -8.64 13.06
C ASP A 469 -2.88 -8.36 11.94
N ARG A 470 -2.43 -7.11 11.80
CA ARG A 470 -1.45 -6.74 10.75
C ARG A 470 -0.10 -7.38 10.97
N LEU A 471 0.38 -7.37 12.22
CA LEU A 471 1.63 -8.05 12.58
C LEU A 471 1.51 -9.57 12.41
N ASN A 472 0.38 -10.18 12.79
CA ASN A 472 0.14 -11.60 12.60
C ASN A 472 0.12 -12.00 11.11
N LEU A 473 -0.50 -11.19 10.26
CA LEU A 473 -0.48 -11.41 8.81
C LEU A 473 0.94 -11.26 8.23
N GLY A 474 1.77 -10.37 8.79
CA GLY A 474 3.22 -10.31 8.58
C GLY A 474 4.02 -11.45 9.26
N GLY A 475 3.37 -12.53 9.69
CA GLY A 475 4.03 -13.72 10.25
C GLY A 475 4.51 -13.58 11.70
N VAL A 476 4.28 -12.45 12.38
CA VAL A 476 4.70 -12.25 13.77
C VAL A 476 3.86 -13.15 14.69
N GLU A 477 4.56 -13.88 15.55
CA GLU A 477 3.96 -14.64 16.64
C GLU A 477 3.57 -13.70 17.78
N ILE A 478 2.29 -13.72 18.14
CA ILE A 478 1.71 -12.86 19.17
C ILE A 478 0.89 -13.72 20.11
N HIS A 479 0.99 -13.41 21.41
CA HIS A 479 0.24 -14.07 22.46
C HIS A 479 -0.61 -13.07 23.22
N ARG A 480 -1.64 -13.56 23.93
CA ARG A 480 -2.44 -12.79 24.86
C ARG A 480 -2.25 -13.34 26.26
N ALA A 481 -1.93 -12.48 27.23
CA ALA A 481 -1.80 -12.87 28.62
C ALA A 481 -3.15 -13.27 29.21
N ASP A 482 -3.23 -14.46 29.83
CA ASP A 482 -4.47 -14.98 30.43
C ASP A 482 -4.74 -14.39 31.83
N ALA A 483 -3.72 -13.76 32.44
CA ALA A 483 -3.78 -13.15 33.76
C ALA A 483 -2.92 -11.87 33.80
N ALA A 484 -3.14 -11.03 34.82
CA ALA A 484 -2.30 -9.88 35.07
C ALA A 484 -0.88 -10.30 35.46
N PHE A 485 0.12 -9.49 35.10
CA PHE A 485 1.53 -9.76 35.36
C PHE A 485 2.33 -8.48 35.56
N GLU A 486 3.54 -8.61 36.12
CA GLU A 486 4.47 -7.49 36.29
C GLU A 486 5.61 -7.59 35.27
N ALA A 487 5.97 -6.47 34.65
CA ALA A 487 7.16 -6.34 33.83
C ALA A 487 7.79 -4.96 33.98
N ASP A 488 9.12 -4.91 34.18
CA ASP A 488 9.89 -3.69 34.41
C ASP A 488 9.28 -2.74 35.48
N GLY A 489 8.74 -3.31 36.56
CA GLY A 489 8.16 -2.56 37.68
C GLY A 489 6.77 -1.97 37.41
N LYS A 490 6.08 -2.40 36.35
CA LYS A 490 4.69 -2.04 36.04
C LYS A 490 3.80 -3.27 35.94
N THR A 491 2.56 -3.14 36.41
CA THR A 491 1.53 -4.18 36.27
C THR A 491 0.77 -4.00 34.98
N TYR A 492 0.58 -5.09 34.25
CA TYR A 492 -0.23 -5.18 33.03
C TYR A 492 -1.41 -6.11 33.28
N GLY A 493 -2.60 -5.70 32.86
CA GLY A 493 -3.82 -6.48 33.02
C GLY A 493 -3.87 -7.73 32.12
N ALA A 494 -4.76 -8.66 32.47
CA ALA A 494 -5.11 -9.77 31.60
C ALA A 494 -5.63 -9.25 30.25
N GLY A 495 -5.35 -9.97 29.16
CA GLY A 495 -5.70 -9.53 27.82
C GLY A 495 -4.63 -8.70 27.11
N THR A 496 -3.58 -8.24 27.81
CA THR A 496 -2.41 -7.60 27.19
C THR A 496 -1.80 -8.53 26.13
N PHE A 497 -1.55 -8.02 24.93
CA PHE A 497 -0.85 -8.77 23.90
C PHE A 497 0.67 -8.70 24.12
N VAL A 498 1.34 -9.82 23.85
CA VAL A 498 2.76 -10.03 24.08
C VAL A 498 3.39 -10.49 22.78
N ILE A 499 4.38 -9.72 22.31
CA ILE A 499 5.20 -10.04 21.16
C ILE A 499 6.58 -10.43 21.68
N PRO A 500 6.88 -11.73 21.82
CA PRO A 500 8.19 -12.17 22.31
C PRO A 500 9.28 -11.84 21.29
N MET A 501 10.44 -11.35 21.72
CA MET A 501 11.58 -11.15 20.80
C MET A 501 12.36 -12.44 20.53
N THR A 502 12.02 -13.54 21.21
CA THR A 502 12.56 -14.88 20.96
C THR A 502 11.80 -15.59 19.84
N GLN A 503 11.60 -14.92 18.71
CA GLN A 503 11.00 -15.45 17.49
C GLN A 503 11.78 -15.02 16.23
N VAL A 504 11.59 -15.72 15.11
CA VAL A 504 12.40 -15.51 13.89
C VAL A 504 12.15 -14.14 13.24
N PHE A 505 10.93 -13.60 13.34
CA PHE A 505 10.58 -12.28 12.78
C PHE A 505 10.62 -11.16 13.83
N ALA A 506 11.40 -11.32 14.91
CA ALA A 506 11.54 -10.30 15.94
C ALA A 506 12.09 -8.97 15.41
N ARG A 507 12.97 -9.01 14.40
CA ARG A 507 13.53 -7.81 13.75
C ARG A 507 12.45 -7.00 13.00
N TYR A 508 11.56 -7.69 12.27
CA TYR A 508 10.38 -7.09 11.64
C TYR A 508 9.44 -6.47 12.68
N ALA A 509 9.03 -7.25 13.69
CA ALA A 509 8.12 -6.77 14.73
C ALA A 509 8.66 -5.55 15.48
N LYS A 510 9.98 -5.51 15.74
CA LYS A 510 10.65 -4.38 16.38
C LYS A 510 10.63 -3.14 15.50
N ASP A 511 11.04 -3.24 14.23
CA ASP A 511 11.08 -2.10 13.30
C ASP A 511 9.69 -1.49 13.09
N MET A 512 8.69 -2.36 12.88
CA MET A 512 7.28 -1.99 12.73
C MET A 512 6.68 -1.20 13.90
N LEU A 513 7.25 -1.31 15.10
CA LEU A 513 6.70 -0.67 16.31
C LEU A 513 7.58 0.45 16.84
N GLU A 514 8.88 0.45 16.53
CA GLU A 514 9.78 1.46 17.06
C GLU A 514 9.79 2.74 16.24
N ARG A 515 10.45 3.76 16.78
CA ARG A 515 10.69 5.01 16.09
C ARG A 515 11.82 4.84 15.06
N GLN A 516 11.55 5.16 13.81
CA GLN A 516 12.58 5.32 12.78
C GLN A 516 13.34 6.64 12.97
N THR A 517 14.65 6.58 12.77
CA THR A 517 15.52 7.76 12.65
C THR A 517 16.31 7.64 11.37
N TYR A 518 15.94 8.41 10.35
CA TYR A 518 16.62 8.37 9.07
C TYR A 518 17.86 9.28 9.10
N PRO A 519 19.05 8.75 8.81
CA PRO A 519 20.26 9.56 8.80
C PRO A 519 20.28 10.47 7.57
N GLU A 520 20.64 11.74 7.76
CA GLU A 520 20.86 12.65 6.64
C GLU A 520 22.08 12.19 5.84
N VAL A 521 21.88 11.80 4.57
CA VAL A 521 22.96 11.36 3.67
C VAL A 521 23.37 12.51 2.76
N ARG A 522 24.67 12.78 2.63
CA ARG A 522 25.23 13.77 1.70
C ARG A 522 26.43 13.18 0.96
N ARG A 523 26.55 13.46 -0.34
CA ARG A 523 27.70 13.05 -1.15
C ARG A 523 28.99 13.80 -0.84
N ALA A 524 28.86 14.99 -0.26
CA ALA A 524 29.97 15.83 0.18
C ALA A 524 29.48 16.74 1.31
N PRO A 525 30.36 17.27 2.18
CA PRO A 525 29.98 18.08 3.34
C PRO A 525 29.01 19.24 3.03
N ASN A 526 29.05 19.80 1.82
CA ASN A 526 28.21 20.92 1.39
C ASN A 526 27.20 20.55 0.28
N ALA A 527 27.09 19.27 -0.09
CA ALA A 527 26.10 18.84 -1.07
C ALA A 527 24.70 18.84 -0.43
N PRO A 528 23.62 19.14 -1.18
CA PRO A 528 22.26 18.96 -0.68
C PRO A 528 22.06 17.53 -0.16
N PRO A 529 21.22 17.35 0.88
CA PRO A 529 20.95 16.01 1.39
C PRO A 529 20.24 15.17 0.33
N GLU A 530 20.65 13.91 0.21
CA GLU A 530 20.03 12.96 -0.69
C GLU A 530 18.64 12.60 -0.16
N PRO A 531 17.59 12.73 -0.98
CA PRO A 531 16.29 12.20 -0.61
C PRO A 531 16.39 10.67 -0.43
N PRO A 532 15.66 10.10 0.53
CA PRO A 532 15.36 8.68 0.51
C PRO A 532 14.61 8.31 -0.77
N TYR A 533 14.57 7.02 -1.07
CA TYR A 533 13.77 6.50 -2.19
C TYR A 533 12.26 6.75 -2.00
N ASP A 534 11.75 6.60 -0.77
CA ASP A 534 10.33 6.78 -0.44
C ASP A 534 10.18 7.47 0.94
N VAL A 535 9.34 6.95 1.83
CA VAL A 535 9.14 7.47 3.19
C VAL A 535 10.26 7.10 4.16
N THR A 536 10.31 7.80 5.30
CA THR A 536 11.31 7.60 6.36
C THR A 536 10.72 7.12 7.69
N ALA A 537 9.40 6.92 7.76
CA ALA A 537 8.69 6.53 8.98
C ALA A 537 7.50 5.61 8.66
N TRP A 538 7.24 4.64 9.54
CA TRP A 538 6.18 3.63 9.36
C TRP A 538 5.75 2.92 10.65
N SER A 539 6.08 3.46 11.84
CA SER A 539 5.70 2.87 13.14
C SER A 539 4.18 2.66 13.26
N LEU A 540 3.73 1.41 13.22
CA LEU A 540 2.31 1.04 13.23
C LEU A 540 1.62 1.47 14.53
N GLY A 541 2.29 1.36 15.68
CA GLY A 541 1.74 1.84 16.95
C GLY A 541 1.35 3.32 16.88
N MET A 542 2.20 4.16 16.30
CA MET A 542 1.90 5.58 16.12
C MET A 542 0.78 5.80 15.09
N LEU A 543 0.81 5.10 13.96
CA LEU A 543 -0.17 5.26 12.87
C LEU A 543 -1.59 4.84 13.28
N LEU A 544 -1.71 3.79 14.10
CA LEU A 544 -2.98 3.33 14.64
C LEU A 544 -3.39 4.04 15.95
N GLY A 545 -2.50 4.84 16.55
CA GLY A 545 -2.76 5.49 17.84
C GLY A 545 -2.81 4.49 19.00
N VAL A 546 -1.98 3.46 18.93
CA VAL A 546 -1.88 2.36 19.89
C VAL A 546 -0.58 2.46 20.68
N ASP A 547 -0.70 2.52 22.00
CA ASP A 547 0.45 2.51 22.90
C ASP A 547 1.12 1.13 22.90
N THR A 548 2.44 1.11 22.73
CA THR A 548 3.27 -0.10 22.81
C THR A 548 4.41 0.09 23.81
N VAL A 549 4.79 -0.99 24.50
CA VAL A 549 5.82 -0.95 25.55
C VAL A 549 6.93 -1.95 25.26
N PHE A 550 8.14 -1.44 25.16
CA PHE A 550 9.36 -2.22 24.93
C PHE A 550 9.93 -2.65 26.29
N VAL A 551 9.72 -3.91 26.67
CA VAL A 551 10.16 -4.46 27.95
C VAL A 551 11.61 -4.93 27.85
N LYS A 552 12.43 -4.56 28.82
CA LYS A 552 13.85 -4.94 28.88
C LYS A 552 14.04 -6.34 29.42
N ASN A 553 13.47 -6.63 30.59
CA ASN A 553 13.70 -7.91 31.27
C ASN A 553 12.78 -9.03 30.74
N PRO A 554 13.19 -10.30 30.80
CA PRO A 554 12.30 -11.42 30.47
C PRO A 554 11.01 -11.36 31.30
N LEU A 555 9.88 -11.67 30.66
CA LEU A 555 8.59 -11.74 31.35
C LEU A 555 8.57 -12.89 32.37
N PRO A 556 7.80 -12.76 33.46
CA PRO A 556 7.56 -13.87 34.37
C PRO A 556 6.90 -15.04 33.64
N ALA A 557 7.01 -16.25 34.19
CA ALA A 557 6.32 -17.41 33.66
C ALA A 557 4.81 -17.24 33.84
N ILE A 558 4.14 -16.81 32.77
CA ILE A 558 2.70 -16.56 32.72
C ILE A 558 2.04 -17.44 31.67
N ARG A 559 0.79 -17.81 31.93
CA ARG A 559 -0.03 -18.50 30.93
C ARG A 559 -0.45 -17.49 29.87
N MET A 560 -0.23 -17.85 28.60
CA MET A 560 -0.61 -17.03 27.46
C MET A 560 -1.25 -17.89 26.39
N THR A 561 -2.14 -17.28 25.62
CA THR A 561 -2.83 -17.90 24.49
C THR A 561 -2.29 -17.29 23.19
N LYS A 562 -1.78 -18.12 22.28
CA LYS A 562 -1.38 -17.67 20.93
C LYS A 562 -2.58 -17.08 20.19
N ILE A 563 -2.36 -15.98 19.49
CA ILE A 563 -3.35 -15.29 18.67
C ILE A 563 -3.11 -15.60 17.20
N ASP A 564 -4.20 -15.98 16.52
CA ASP A 564 -4.23 -16.19 15.07
C ASP A 564 -5.35 -15.29 14.49
N GLY A 565 -4.98 -14.36 13.61
CA GLY A 565 -5.87 -13.36 13.01
C GLY A 565 -6.43 -12.31 13.99
N LEU A 566 -7.45 -11.58 13.53
CA LEU A 566 -8.05 -10.44 14.24
C LEU A 566 -8.62 -10.84 15.61
N PRO A 567 -8.08 -10.28 16.72
CA PRO A 567 -8.65 -10.46 18.04
C PRO A 567 -10.09 -9.95 18.13
N LYS A 568 -10.98 -10.72 18.74
CA LYS A 568 -12.37 -10.30 18.98
C LYS A 568 -12.46 -9.38 20.20
N THR A 569 -13.10 -8.23 20.02
CA THR A 569 -13.47 -7.31 21.11
C THR A 569 -14.92 -7.53 21.51
N ALA A 570 -15.18 -7.67 22.81
CA ALA A 570 -16.54 -7.89 23.31
C ALA A 570 -17.35 -6.58 23.26
N GLY A 571 -18.51 -6.62 22.60
CA GLY A 571 -19.46 -5.51 22.59
C GLY A 571 -20.72 -5.82 23.39
N GLN A 572 -21.30 -4.80 24.00
CA GLN A 572 -22.45 -4.95 24.91
C GLN A 572 -23.37 -3.73 24.89
N VAL A 573 -24.65 -4.00 25.20
CA VAL A 573 -25.65 -2.96 25.47
C VAL A 573 -26.10 -3.09 26.92
N THR A 574 -25.91 -2.04 27.70
CA THR A 574 -26.30 -1.97 29.12
C THR A 574 -27.49 -1.03 29.30
N GLY A 575 -28.29 -1.24 30.36
CA GLY A 575 -29.47 -0.40 30.65
C GLY A 575 -30.77 -0.82 29.94
N SER A 576 -31.82 -0.02 30.14
CA SER A 576 -33.17 -0.19 29.58
C SER A 576 -33.55 1.01 28.71
N GLY A 577 -34.49 0.82 27.79
CA GLY A 577 -35.03 1.89 26.95
C GLY A 577 -34.65 1.84 25.47
N ALA A 578 -35.08 2.87 24.75
CA ALA A 578 -35.05 2.96 23.28
C ALA A 578 -34.15 4.09 22.74
N ARG A 579 -33.46 4.81 23.63
CA ARG A 579 -32.39 5.75 23.26
C ARG A 579 -31.07 5.13 23.62
N PHE A 580 -30.10 5.21 22.73
CA PHE A 580 -28.79 4.60 22.90
C PHE A 580 -27.70 5.66 22.78
N ALA A 581 -26.58 5.45 23.46
CA ALA A 581 -25.36 6.20 23.25
C ALA A 581 -24.17 5.26 23.29
N PHE A 582 -23.21 5.42 22.39
CA PHE A 582 -21.98 4.65 22.36
C PHE A 582 -20.76 5.55 22.25
N ASP A 583 -19.63 5.07 22.73
CA ASP A 583 -18.35 5.76 22.67
C ASP A 583 -17.91 6.00 21.22
N TYR A 584 -17.62 7.25 20.90
CA TYR A 584 -17.00 7.64 19.64
C TYR A 584 -15.51 7.85 19.88
N LYS A 585 -14.74 6.80 19.64
CA LYS A 585 -13.27 6.77 19.69
C LYS A 585 -12.81 6.02 18.46
N GLY A 586 -11.76 6.47 17.79
CA GLY A 586 -11.20 5.78 16.63
C GLY A 586 -12.16 5.59 15.43
N PRO A 587 -11.69 4.92 14.36
CA PRO A 587 -12.36 4.91 13.07
C PRO A 587 -13.51 3.90 12.95
N ASP A 588 -13.44 2.74 13.61
CA ASP A 588 -14.46 1.67 13.50
C ASP A 588 -15.87 2.11 13.88
N SER A 589 -15.99 3.12 14.74
CA SER A 589 -17.28 3.70 15.11
C SER A 589 -17.99 4.34 13.91
N ALA A 590 -17.29 4.73 12.84
CA ALA A 590 -17.91 5.23 11.62
C ALA A 590 -18.73 4.15 10.89
N ILE A 591 -18.31 2.88 10.92
CA ILE A 591 -19.09 1.79 10.30
C ILE A 591 -20.43 1.65 11.04
N ALA A 592 -20.41 1.70 12.37
CA ALA A 592 -21.62 1.67 13.18
C ALA A 592 -22.54 2.87 12.89
N ILE A 593 -22.00 4.08 12.80
CA ILE A 593 -22.74 5.29 12.43
C ILE A 593 -23.40 5.12 11.05
N ASN A 594 -22.64 4.74 10.03
CA ASN A 594 -23.13 4.63 8.66
C ASN A 594 -24.19 3.54 8.49
N ARG A 595 -24.03 2.38 9.16
CA ARG A 595 -25.06 1.33 9.19
C ARG A 595 -26.33 1.77 9.89
N LEU A 596 -26.22 2.47 11.03
CA LEU A 596 -27.38 3.00 11.76
C LEU A 596 -28.13 4.06 10.94
N LEU A 597 -27.41 4.97 10.27
CA LEU A 597 -28.02 5.95 9.35
C LEU A 597 -28.76 5.28 8.21
N LYS A 598 -28.16 4.24 7.61
CA LYS A 598 -28.77 3.45 6.54
C LYS A 598 -30.05 2.75 6.98
N ASP A 599 -30.13 2.34 8.24
CA ASP A 599 -31.32 1.75 8.85
C ASP A 599 -32.36 2.79 9.32
N GLY A 600 -32.15 4.08 9.04
CA GLY A 600 -33.08 5.16 9.37
C GLY A 600 -32.98 5.68 10.80
N ALA A 601 -31.93 5.33 11.54
CA ALA A 601 -31.68 5.90 12.86
C ALA A 601 -31.43 7.41 12.79
N ARG A 602 -31.80 8.12 13.84
CA ARG A 602 -31.43 9.52 14.07
C ARG A 602 -30.21 9.56 14.95
N LEU A 603 -29.15 10.21 14.48
CA LEU A 603 -27.91 10.36 15.24
C LEU A 603 -27.54 11.82 15.44
N ALA A 604 -26.85 12.06 16.55
CA ALA A 604 -26.21 13.32 16.86
C ALA A 604 -24.91 13.05 17.62
N PHE A 605 -23.91 13.92 17.43
CA PHE A 605 -22.78 13.96 18.35
C PHE A 605 -23.26 14.52 19.69
N ASP A 606 -23.07 13.74 20.75
CA ASP A 606 -23.36 14.11 22.15
C ASP A 606 -22.03 14.43 22.84
N GLY A 607 -21.52 15.62 22.53
CA GLY A 607 -20.19 16.07 22.92
C GLY A 607 -19.04 15.33 22.20
N PRO A 608 -17.81 15.48 22.70
CA PRO A 608 -16.59 15.04 22.02
C PRO A 608 -16.39 13.55 21.80
N SER A 609 -17.07 12.72 22.59
CA SER A 609 -16.72 11.31 22.74
C SER A 609 -17.90 10.34 22.70
N HIS A 610 -19.11 10.82 22.40
CA HIS A 610 -20.29 9.97 22.32
C HIS A 610 -21.14 10.30 21.09
N VAL A 611 -21.81 9.27 20.58
CA VAL A 611 -22.84 9.40 19.55
C VAL A 611 -24.17 8.93 20.14
N ALA A 612 -25.15 9.83 20.15
CA ALA A 612 -26.52 9.52 20.53
C ALA A 612 -27.28 8.91 19.35
N VAL A 613 -28.11 7.90 19.62
CA VAL A 613 -28.85 7.13 18.63
C VAL A 613 -30.31 6.99 19.09
N SER A 614 -31.25 7.23 18.18
CA SER A 614 -32.67 6.98 18.39
C SER A 614 -33.36 6.56 17.10
N GLY A 615 -34.64 6.14 17.17
CA GLY A 615 -35.41 5.75 15.98
C GLY A 615 -35.05 4.39 15.40
N VAL A 616 -34.35 3.54 16.16
CA VAL A 616 -33.92 2.20 15.76
C VAL A 616 -34.24 1.17 16.85
N THR A 617 -34.36 -0.10 16.47
CA THR A 617 -34.65 -1.19 17.42
C THR A 617 -33.44 -1.54 18.28
N ARG A 618 -33.68 -1.94 19.53
CA ARG A 618 -32.64 -2.45 20.43
C ARG A 618 -31.86 -3.63 19.84
N ALA A 619 -32.55 -4.56 19.20
CA ALA A 619 -31.93 -5.74 18.58
C ALA A 619 -30.86 -5.37 17.54
N LYS A 620 -31.11 -4.33 16.75
CA LYS A 620 -30.14 -3.84 15.77
C LYS A 620 -28.92 -3.22 16.44
N VAL A 621 -29.12 -2.40 17.47
CA VAL A 621 -28.03 -1.79 18.24
C VAL A 621 -27.20 -2.86 18.95
N GLU A 622 -27.84 -3.89 19.51
CA GLU A 622 -27.16 -5.04 20.10
C GLU A 622 -26.34 -5.84 19.08
N GLN A 623 -26.82 -5.98 17.84
CA GLN A 623 -26.04 -6.59 16.76
C GLN A 623 -24.81 -5.74 16.44
N ILE A 624 -24.97 -4.44 16.18
CA ILE A 624 -23.86 -3.53 15.87
C ILE A 624 -22.84 -3.50 17.01
N ALA A 625 -23.32 -3.49 18.26
CA ALA A 625 -22.44 -3.54 19.42
C ALA A 625 -21.58 -4.80 19.38
N ARG A 626 -22.16 -5.99 19.17
CA ARG A 626 -21.42 -7.25 19.08
C ARG A 626 -20.46 -7.31 17.90
N ASP A 627 -20.88 -6.82 16.73
CA ASP A 627 -20.09 -6.91 15.50
C ASP A 627 -18.83 -6.04 15.57
N PHE A 628 -18.87 -4.91 16.29
CA PHE A 628 -17.79 -3.92 16.35
C PHE A 628 -17.19 -3.72 17.74
N GLY A 629 -17.54 -4.56 18.71
CA GLY A 629 -17.02 -4.45 20.08
C GLY A 629 -17.40 -3.15 20.80
N LEU A 630 -18.55 -2.55 20.48
CA LEU A 630 -18.96 -1.27 21.09
C LEU A 630 -19.56 -1.46 22.48
N SER A 631 -19.24 -0.54 23.38
CA SER A 631 -19.98 -0.36 24.63
C SER A 631 -21.11 0.65 24.41
N VAL A 632 -22.34 0.21 24.61
CA VAL A 632 -23.54 1.03 24.38
C VAL A 632 -24.36 1.13 25.66
N ARG A 633 -24.84 2.33 25.98
CA ARG A 633 -25.79 2.59 27.06
C ARG A 633 -27.18 2.85 26.49
N ALA A 634 -28.17 2.08 26.93
CA ALA A 634 -29.58 2.32 26.68
C ALA A 634 -30.20 3.14 27.82
N THR A 635 -31.08 4.08 27.48
CA THR A 635 -31.84 4.90 28.43
C THR A 635 -33.31 4.97 28.05
N ASP A 636 -34.17 4.94 29.08
CA ASP A 636 -35.61 5.12 28.93
C ASP A 636 -35.93 6.59 28.65
N PRO A 637 -36.91 6.88 27.76
CA PRO A 637 -37.33 8.25 27.47
C PRO A 637 -37.95 8.99 28.67
N GLU A 638 -38.28 8.31 29.78
CA GLU A 638 -38.84 8.92 30.99
C GLU A 638 -38.11 8.51 32.28
N ARG A 639 -37.00 9.19 32.60
CA ARG A 639 -36.60 9.39 34.02
C ARG A 639 -35.69 10.60 34.24
N THR A 640 -36.13 11.76 33.76
CA THR A 640 -35.70 13.06 34.30
C THR A 640 -36.94 13.86 34.69
N LYS A 641 -37.62 13.40 35.75
CA LYS A 641 -38.46 14.28 36.58
C LYS A 641 -37.54 15.11 37.48
N ASP A 642 -36.78 16.02 36.87
CA ASP A 642 -36.45 17.28 37.50
C ASP A 642 -36.11 18.29 36.41
N GLN A 643 -36.79 19.43 36.43
CA GLN A 643 -36.75 20.53 35.44
C GLN A 643 -37.50 20.28 34.11
N GLY A 644 -38.84 20.39 34.18
CA GLY A 644 -39.66 21.09 33.18
C GLY A 644 -39.40 20.84 31.69
N ARG A 645 -39.31 19.58 31.24
CA ARG A 645 -39.21 19.23 29.81
C ARG A 645 -40.35 18.31 29.40
N THR A 646 -41.22 18.81 28.52
CA THR A 646 -42.34 18.07 27.93
C THR A 646 -41.85 17.02 26.94
N LYS A 647 -42.63 15.93 26.84
CA LYS A 647 -42.52 14.88 25.82
C LYS A 647 -42.53 15.50 24.41
N ASP A 648 -41.78 14.87 23.50
CA ASP A 648 -41.71 15.13 22.04
C ASP A 648 -40.69 16.12 21.48
N GLN A 649 -39.64 16.54 22.21
CA GLN A 649 -38.56 17.29 21.57
C GLN A 649 -37.38 16.41 21.10
N GLU A 650 -37.05 16.66 19.82
CA GLU A 650 -35.83 16.40 19.04
C GLU A 650 -34.52 16.44 19.87
N PRO A 651 -33.38 15.98 19.30
CA PRO A 651 -32.06 16.28 19.86
C PRO A 651 -31.98 17.75 20.28
N ASN A 652 -31.38 18.03 21.42
CA ASN A 652 -31.21 19.40 21.93
C ASN A 652 -30.66 20.29 20.81
N PRO A 653 -31.04 21.57 20.66
CA PRO A 653 -30.44 22.46 19.66
C PRO A 653 -28.91 22.62 19.76
N LYS A 654 -28.31 22.12 20.85
CA LYS A 654 -26.86 21.99 21.07
C LYS A 654 -26.26 20.65 20.62
N ASP A 655 -27.08 19.66 20.31
CA ASP A 655 -26.68 18.35 19.79
C ASP A 655 -26.50 18.47 18.27
N LEU A 656 -25.33 18.11 17.77
CA LEU A 656 -25.00 18.24 16.35
C LEU A 656 -25.64 17.09 15.58
N ALA A 657 -26.95 17.15 15.38
CA ALA A 657 -27.70 16.14 14.61
C ALA A 657 -27.28 16.17 13.14
N PHE A 658 -27.07 14.98 12.56
CA PHE A 658 -26.61 14.81 11.19
C PHE A 658 -27.33 13.63 10.50
N HIS A 659 -27.26 13.60 9.17
CA HIS A 659 -27.73 12.47 8.37
C HIS A 659 -26.58 11.91 7.52
N ALA A 660 -26.83 10.81 6.80
CA ALA A 660 -25.84 10.26 5.88
C ALA A 660 -25.42 11.32 4.84
N PRO A 661 -24.13 11.69 4.77
CA PRO A 661 -23.68 12.69 3.82
C PRO A 661 -23.65 12.10 2.41
N ARG A 662 -24.05 12.91 1.42
CA ARG A 662 -23.85 12.62 0.00
C ARG A 662 -22.48 13.16 -0.40
N VAL A 663 -21.50 12.29 -0.57
CA VAL A 663 -20.10 12.68 -0.73
C VAL A 663 -19.65 12.49 -2.17
N ALA A 664 -19.03 13.50 -2.76
CA ALA A 664 -18.35 13.36 -4.04
C ALA A 664 -16.83 13.27 -3.85
N MET A 665 -16.19 12.36 -4.58
CA MET A 665 -14.74 12.25 -4.68
C MET A 665 -14.29 12.74 -6.06
N TYR A 666 -13.47 13.81 -6.12
CA TYR A 666 -12.94 14.26 -7.39
C TYR A 666 -11.85 13.31 -7.90
N GLN A 667 -12.06 12.73 -9.09
CA GLN A 667 -11.14 11.83 -9.76
C GLN A 667 -10.64 12.43 -11.09
N PRO A 668 -9.36 12.82 -11.18
CA PRO A 668 -8.80 13.40 -12.40
C PRO A 668 -8.46 12.31 -13.45
N TRP A 669 -8.32 12.72 -14.72
CA TRP A 669 -7.88 11.85 -15.82
C TRP A 669 -6.37 11.83 -16.06
N THR A 670 -5.58 12.28 -15.07
CA THR A 670 -4.12 12.44 -15.17
C THR A 670 -3.34 11.14 -14.96
N GLY A 671 -3.89 10.00 -15.40
CA GLY A 671 -3.37 8.66 -15.08
C GLY A 671 -3.88 8.11 -13.74
N GLY A 672 -4.95 8.71 -13.22
CA GLY A 672 -5.43 8.52 -11.85
C GLY A 672 -4.67 9.37 -10.83
N ASN A 673 -5.19 9.39 -9.59
CA ASN A 673 -4.55 9.99 -8.43
C ASN A 673 -4.54 8.94 -7.31
N MET A 674 -3.36 8.51 -6.86
CA MET A 674 -3.23 7.45 -5.85
C MET A 674 -3.82 7.88 -4.50
N ASP A 675 -3.61 9.14 -4.08
CA ASP A 675 -4.21 9.63 -2.84
C ASP A 675 -5.74 9.69 -2.94
N GLU A 676 -6.29 9.98 -4.13
CA GLU A 676 -7.73 9.84 -4.39
C GLU A 676 -8.19 8.40 -4.18
N GLY A 677 -7.54 7.46 -4.84
CA GLY A 677 -7.97 6.07 -4.80
C GLY A 677 -7.81 5.42 -3.41
N TRP A 678 -6.78 5.81 -2.65
CA TRP A 678 -6.65 5.45 -1.23
C TRP A 678 -7.75 6.07 -0.37
N THR A 679 -8.04 7.36 -0.55
CA THR A 679 -9.13 8.04 0.17
C THR A 679 -10.47 7.37 -0.13
N ARG A 680 -10.72 7.04 -1.40
CA ARG A 680 -11.91 6.30 -1.81
C ARG A 680 -11.98 4.92 -1.18
N TRP A 681 -10.89 4.16 -1.18
CA TRP A 681 -10.82 2.86 -0.53
C TRP A 681 -11.22 2.95 0.94
N VAL A 682 -10.63 3.90 1.69
CA VAL A 682 -10.96 4.13 3.11
C VAL A 682 -12.45 4.44 3.26
N LEU A 683 -12.97 5.43 2.52
CA LEU A 683 -14.39 5.81 2.65
C LEU A 683 -15.35 4.66 2.31
N GLU A 684 -15.01 3.80 1.34
CA GLU A 684 -15.78 2.61 1.02
C GLU A 684 -15.69 1.53 2.12
N GLN A 685 -14.51 1.28 2.69
CA GLN A 685 -14.35 0.34 3.82
C GLN A 685 -15.15 0.78 5.05
N TYR A 686 -15.27 2.09 5.27
CA TYR A 686 -16.06 2.67 6.35
C TYR A 686 -17.52 2.96 5.97
N GLU A 687 -17.98 2.45 4.82
CA GLU A 687 -19.38 2.45 4.35
C GLU A 687 -19.99 3.85 4.10
N PHE A 688 -19.18 4.84 3.68
CA PHE A 688 -19.69 6.13 3.23
C PHE A 688 -20.36 6.04 1.85
N ASN A 689 -21.44 6.80 1.65
CA ASN A 689 -22.09 6.93 0.34
C ASN A 689 -21.28 7.87 -0.57
N LEU A 690 -20.34 7.27 -1.31
CA LEU A 690 -19.39 7.98 -2.16
C LEU A 690 -19.79 7.94 -3.64
N THR A 691 -19.62 9.05 -4.34
CA THR A 691 -19.73 9.12 -5.81
C THR A 691 -18.44 9.72 -6.37
N SER A 692 -17.71 8.96 -7.19
CA SER A 692 -16.60 9.53 -7.96
C SER A 692 -17.14 10.47 -9.04
N ILE A 693 -16.57 11.68 -9.12
CA ILE A 693 -16.93 12.70 -10.11
C ILE A 693 -15.68 13.11 -10.89
N HIS A 694 -15.85 13.40 -12.18
CA HIS A 694 -14.78 13.80 -13.06
C HIS A 694 -14.90 15.26 -13.50
N ASN A 695 -13.97 15.70 -14.34
CA ASN A 695 -13.87 17.08 -14.84
C ASN A 695 -15.21 17.59 -15.41
N ALA A 696 -15.90 16.75 -16.20
CA ALA A 696 -17.17 17.13 -16.83
C ALA A 696 -18.31 17.31 -15.82
N ASP A 697 -18.36 16.48 -14.78
CA ASP A 697 -19.39 16.54 -13.72
C ASP A 697 -19.27 17.84 -12.92
N ILE A 698 -18.04 18.25 -12.60
CA ILE A 698 -17.77 19.53 -11.93
C ILE A 698 -18.21 20.69 -12.82
N ARG A 699 -17.80 20.69 -14.10
CA ARG A 699 -18.16 21.77 -15.05
C ARG A 699 -19.66 21.89 -15.28
N ALA A 700 -20.41 20.78 -15.22
CA ALA A 700 -21.86 20.77 -15.37
C ALA A 700 -22.59 21.54 -14.24
N GLY A 701 -21.99 21.69 -13.06
CA GLY A 701 -22.54 22.44 -11.94
C GLY A 701 -23.70 21.74 -11.22
N LYS A 702 -24.52 22.51 -10.50
CA LYS A 702 -25.60 22.00 -9.61
C LYS A 702 -25.09 21.00 -8.57
N LEU A 703 -23.90 21.26 -8.06
CA LEU A 703 -23.18 20.33 -7.20
C LEU A 703 -23.89 20.17 -5.84
N ARG A 704 -24.43 21.25 -5.27
CA ARG A 704 -25.11 21.20 -3.95
C ARG A 704 -26.43 20.41 -3.98
N GLU A 705 -27.12 20.42 -5.12
CA GLU A 705 -28.32 19.60 -5.33
C GLU A 705 -28.02 18.10 -5.20
N LYS A 706 -26.78 17.69 -5.53
CA LYS A 706 -26.36 16.28 -5.55
C LYS A 706 -25.55 15.88 -4.31
N PHE A 707 -24.74 16.79 -3.79
CA PHE A 707 -23.73 16.50 -2.78
C PHE A 707 -23.79 17.47 -1.60
N ASP A 708 -23.41 16.98 -0.44
CA ASP A 708 -23.24 17.74 0.80
C ASP A 708 -21.75 18.09 1.01
N ALA A 709 -20.85 17.18 0.60
CA ALA A 709 -19.41 17.37 0.64
C ALA A 709 -18.74 16.98 -0.69
N ILE A 710 -17.68 17.70 -1.06
CA ILE A 710 -16.77 17.35 -2.16
C ILE A 710 -15.36 17.25 -1.59
N ILE A 711 -14.69 16.13 -1.87
CA ILE A 711 -13.31 15.88 -1.49
C ILE A 711 -12.38 16.06 -2.70
N VAL A 712 -11.30 16.81 -2.48
CA VAL A 712 -10.16 16.94 -3.39
C VAL A 712 -8.92 16.42 -2.65
N ALA A 713 -8.49 15.21 -3.00
CA ALA A 713 -7.30 14.56 -2.46
C ALA A 713 -6.01 15.31 -2.81
N ASP A 714 -4.88 14.92 -2.20
CA ASP A 714 -3.57 15.51 -2.48
C ASP A 714 -3.26 15.49 -3.97
N GLN A 715 -3.15 16.68 -4.55
CA GLN A 715 -2.80 16.88 -5.95
C GLN A 715 -2.31 18.31 -6.15
N ASN A 716 -1.43 18.52 -7.14
CA ASN A 716 -1.04 19.87 -7.53
C ASN A 716 -2.26 20.64 -8.08
N PRO A 717 -2.48 21.91 -7.66
CA PRO A 717 -3.57 22.74 -8.18
C PRO A 717 -3.57 22.89 -9.70
N ARG A 718 -2.40 22.92 -10.35
CA ARG A 718 -2.30 22.99 -11.81
C ARG A 718 -2.84 21.72 -12.47
N ASP A 719 -2.51 20.54 -11.95
CA ASP A 719 -3.03 19.28 -12.51
C ASP A 719 -4.55 19.15 -12.31
N ILE A 720 -5.12 19.76 -11.27
CA ILE A 720 -6.57 19.82 -11.07
C ILE A 720 -7.23 20.72 -12.14
N ILE A 721 -6.67 21.90 -12.39
CA ILE A 721 -7.24 22.89 -13.31
C ILE A 721 -6.99 22.53 -14.77
N ASP A 722 -5.74 22.23 -15.12
CA ASP A 722 -5.27 22.05 -16.49
C ASP A 722 -5.32 20.59 -16.93
N GLY A 723 -5.17 19.63 -16.01
CA GLY A 723 -5.09 18.21 -16.31
C GLY A 723 -4.01 17.86 -17.34
N PHE A 724 -4.22 16.79 -18.10
CA PHE A 724 -3.36 16.49 -19.24
C PHE A 724 -4.02 16.90 -20.56
N ASP A 725 -3.40 17.81 -21.28
CA ASP A 725 -3.89 18.30 -22.57
C ASP A 725 -2.81 18.15 -23.65
N ALA A 726 -2.83 17.00 -24.32
CA ALA A 726 -1.94 16.67 -25.43
C ALA A 726 -2.71 15.92 -26.52
N SER A 727 -2.30 16.07 -27.78
CA SER A 727 -2.95 15.41 -28.93
C SER A 727 -2.95 13.88 -28.82
N ALA A 728 -1.91 13.31 -28.21
CA ALA A 728 -1.80 11.87 -27.97
C ALA A 728 -2.80 11.33 -26.92
N ILE A 729 -3.45 12.20 -26.14
CA ILE A 729 -4.48 11.82 -25.16
C ILE A 729 -5.83 11.80 -25.86
N ARG A 730 -6.70 10.85 -25.53
CA ARG A 730 -8.04 10.82 -26.13
C ARG A 730 -8.89 12.02 -25.69
N PRO A 731 -9.68 12.64 -26.60
CA PRO A 731 -10.45 13.86 -26.31
C PRO A 731 -11.32 13.80 -25.05
N GLU A 732 -11.94 12.64 -24.76
CA GLU A 732 -12.80 12.44 -23.60
C GLU A 732 -12.07 12.51 -22.25
N TYR A 733 -10.73 12.39 -22.24
CA TYR A 733 -9.89 12.41 -21.03
C TYR A 733 -8.97 13.64 -20.97
N ARG A 734 -9.06 14.58 -21.93
CA ARG A 734 -8.21 15.78 -21.96
C ARG A 734 -8.65 16.84 -20.96
N GLY A 735 -7.65 17.60 -20.50
CA GLY A 735 -7.82 18.78 -19.67
C GLY A 735 -8.15 18.47 -18.21
N GLY A 736 -8.30 19.53 -17.41
CA GLY A 736 -8.77 19.48 -16.02
C GLY A 736 -10.15 20.12 -15.87
N ILE A 737 -10.49 20.56 -14.67
CA ILE A 737 -11.80 21.22 -14.42
C ILE A 737 -11.91 22.60 -15.09
N GLY A 738 -10.77 23.24 -15.38
CA GLY A 738 -10.67 24.60 -15.90
C GLY A 738 -11.26 25.67 -14.97
N GLU A 739 -11.14 26.94 -15.37
CA GLU A 739 -11.78 28.07 -14.67
C GLU A 739 -13.32 27.89 -14.53
N PRO A 740 -14.06 27.38 -15.53
CA PRO A 740 -15.50 27.12 -15.37
C PRO A 740 -15.80 26.13 -14.24
N GLY A 741 -15.01 25.05 -14.12
CA GLY A 741 -15.19 24.07 -13.04
C GLY A 741 -14.81 24.63 -11.68
N LEU A 742 -13.76 25.45 -11.61
CA LEU A 742 -13.40 26.17 -10.39
C LEU A 742 -14.54 27.07 -9.91
N ASP A 743 -15.20 27.80 -10.82
CA ASP A 743 -16.34 28.64 -10.47
C ASP A 743 -17.53 27.81 -9.95
N ARG A 744 -17.72 26.57 -10.44
CA ARG A 744 -18.73 25.65 -9.88
C ARG A 744 -18.38 25.19 -8.47
N LEU A 745 -17.10 24.99 -8.14
CA LEU A 745 -16.67 24.68 -6.78
C LEU A 745 -16.89 25.88 -5.83
N LYS A 746 -16.62 27.10 -6.29
CA LYS A 746 -16.94 28.33 -5.52
C LYS A 746 -18.44 28.44 -5.26
N GLN A 747 -19.25 28.22 -6.29
CA GLN A 747 -20.71 28.23 -6.21
C GLN A 747 -21.21 27.16 -5.22
N PHE A 748 -20.66 25.94 -5.27
CA PHE A 748 -21.01 24.86 -4.35
C PHE A 748 -20.82 25.27 -2.88
N VAL A 749 -19.69 25.90 -2.54
CA VAL A 749 -19.45 26.40 -1.17
C VAL A 749 -20.42 27.53 -0.85
N ALA A 750 -20.64 28.49 -1.75
CA ALA A 750 -21.59 29.58 -1.54
C ALA A 750 -23.04 29.10 -1.31
N GLU A 751 -23.42 27.95 -1.86
CA GLU A 751 -24.74 27.32 -1.69
C GLU A 751 -24.84 26.45 -0.41
N GLY A 752 -23.80 26.42 0.42
CA GLY A 752 -23.82 25.68 1.69
C GLY A 752 -23.11 24.33 1.64
N GLY A 753 -22.38 24.02 0.57
CA GLY A 753 -21.59 22.81 0.45
C GLY A 753 -20.30 22.85 1.30
N THR A 754 -19.79 21.66 1.64
CA THR A 754 -18.49 21.51 2.31
C THR A 754 -17.41 21.06 1.33
N LEU A 755 -16.40 21.89 1.10
CA LEU A 755 -15.22 21.53 0.30
C LEU A 755 -14.10 21.05 1.24
N VAL A 756 -13.66 19.80 1.06
CA VAL A 756 -12.52 19.22 1.79
C VAL A 756 -11.32 19.11 0.86
N ALA A 757 -10.23 19.78 1.19
CA ALA A 757 -8.98 19.71 0.43
C ALA A 757 -7.85 19.12 1.30
N MET A 758 -7.04 18.23 0.72
CA MET A 758 -5.95 17.55 1.42
C MET A 758 -4.60 17.83 0.78
N GLY A 759 -3.54 17.85 1.59
CA GLY A 759 -2.17 18.05 1.12
C GLY A 759 -2.05 19.30 0.25
N ASN A 760 -1.40 19.15 -0.91
CA ASN A 760 -1.17 20.22 -1.87
C ASN A 760 -2.45 20.74 -2.54
N ALA A 761 -3.55 19.98 -2.52
CA ALA A 761 -4.82 20.49 -3.05
C ALA A 761 -5.39 21.63 -2.18
N CYS A 762 -4.91 21.79 -0.94
CA CYS A 762 -5.25 22.96 -0.12
C CYS A 762 -4.89 24.28 -0.80
N ASP A 763 -3.82 24.31 -1.61
CA ASP A 763 -3.42 25.52 -2.32
C ASP A 763 -4.46 25.96 -3.37
N LEU A 764 -5.25 25.04 -3.92
CA LEU A 764 -6.37 25.40 -4.79
C LEU A 764 -7.39 26.28 -4.04
N ALA A 765 -7.76 25.87 -2.82
CA ALA A 765 -8.68 26.64 -1.99
C ALA A 765 -8.05 27.95 -1.49
N ILE A 766 -6.81 27.91 -1.01
CA ILE A 766 -6.09 29.10 -0.50
C ILE A 766 -5.90 30.17 -1.57
N GLU A 767 -5.61 29.78 -2.81
CA GLU A 767 -5.33 30.72 -3.90
C GLU A 767 -6.61 31.21 -4.59
N ARG A 768 -7.67 30.40 -4.61
CA ARG A 768 -8.85 30.65 -5.46
C ARG A 768 -10.14 30.95 -4.69
N LEU A 769 -10.17 30.74 -3.37
CA LEU A 769 -11.27 31.17 -2.49
C LEU A 769 -10.81 32.31 -1.59
N PRO A 770 -11.70 33.21 -1.17
CA PRO A 770 -11.35 34.34 -0.32
C PRO A 770 -11.21 33.89 1.15
N ILE A 771 -10.33 32.94 1.45
CA ILE A 771 -10.17 32.37 2.80
C ILE A 771 -8.98 32.98 3.56
N PRO A 772 -9.10 33.19 4.89
CA PRO A 772 -8.09 33.85 5.72
C PRO A 772 -6.98 32.91 6.20
N VAL A 773 -6.43 32.13 5.28
CA VAL A 773 -5.41 31.10 5.57
C VAL A 773 -4.24 31.26 4.59
N ARG A 774 -3.01 31.13 5.08
CA ARG A 774 -1.81 31.12 4.24
C ARG A 774 -1.05 29.80 4.39
N ASN A 775 -0.57 29.25 3.27
CA ASN A 775 0.38 28.16 3.26
C ASN A 775 1.80 28.69 3.52
N LEU A 776 2.37 28.35 4.67
CA LEU A 776 3.72 28.76 5.08
C LEU A 776 4.84 27.94 4.45
N LYS A 777 4.53 26.77 3.88
CA LYS A 777 5.50 25.97 3.13
C LYS A 777 5.80 26.57 1.75
N LYS A 778 4.86 27.34 1.20
CA LYS A 778 4.98 27.90 -0.16
C LYS A 778 6.21 28.79 -0.27
N GLY A 779 7.09 28.48 -1.22
CA GLY A 779 8.33 29.23 -1.47
C GLY A 779 9.54 28.75 -0.67
N LEU A 780 9.39 27.80 0.26
CA LEU A 780 10.52 27.19 0.95
C LEU A 780 11.27 26.22 0.02
N THR A 781 12.61 26.26 0.07
CA THR A 781 13.45 25.28 -0.62
C THR A 781 13.52 23.97 0.18
N ARG A 782 13.93 22.88 -0.47
CA ARG A 782 14.19 21.60 0.21
C ARG A 782 15.27 21.71 1.30
N ASP A 783 16.17 22.67 1.20
CA ASP A 783 17.16 22.91 2.24
C ASP A 783 16.62 23.65 3.46
N GLN A 784 15.51 24.37 3.31
CA GLN A 784 14.81 25.03 4.41
C GLN A 784 13.79 24.09 5.06
N HIS A 785 13.02 23.36 4.24
CA HIS A 785 11.97 22.47 4.72
C HIS A 785 11.85 21.23 3.85
N PHE A 786 11.98 20.04 4.46
CA PHE A 786 11.85 18.78 3.73
C PHE A 786 11.40 17.65 4.65
N ALA A 787 10.36 16.93 4.23
CA ALA A 787 9.94 15.67 4.84
C ALA A 787 9.37 14.77 3.72
N PRO A 788 10.17 13.81 3.22
CA PRO A 788 9.75 12.90 2.14
C PRO A 788 8.69 11.90 2.60
N GLY A 789 8.56 11.72 3.92
CA GLY A 789 7.46 11.06 4.60
C GLY A 789 7.83 10.78 6.03
N ALA A 790 7.14 11.43 6.97
CA ALA A 790 7.42 11.37 8.39
C ALA A 790 6.12 11.31 9.20
N ILE A 791 6.21 10.72 10.38
CA ILE A 791 5.12 10.74 11.36
C ILE A 791 5.37 11.93 12.28
N LEU A 792 4.42 12.85 12.33
CA LEU A 792 4.48 14.06 13.15
C LEU A 792 3.45 14.01 14.26
N LYS A 793 3.77 14.61 15.39
CA LYS A 793 2.82 14.82 16.50
C LYS A 793 1.85 15.92 16.14
N LEU A 794 0.61 15.75 16.59
CA LEU A 794 -0.47 16.71 16.45
C LEU A 794 -1.13 16.93 17.82
N GLU A 795 -1.42 18.20 18.13
CA GLU A 795 -2.29 18.62 19.21
C GLU A 795 -3.67 18.92 18.61
N VAL A 796 -4.71 18.21 19.06
CA VAL A 796 -6.07 18.26 18.51
C VAL A 796 -7.02 18.97 19.46
N ASP A 797 -7.79 19.93 18.95
CA ASP A 797 -8.92 20.51 19.66
C ASP A 797 -10.09 19.53 19.65
N THR A 798 -10.19 18.74 20.72
CA THR A 798 -11.26 17.75 20.90
C THR A 798 -12.62 18.39 21.18
N GLN A 799 -12.70 19.69 21.44
CA GLN A 799 -13.98 20.40 21.56
C GLN A 799 -14.53 20.86 20.21
N HIS A 800 -13.66 20.95 19.20
CA HIS A 800 -14.09 21.20 17.83
C HIS A 800 -14.74 19.92 17.24
N PRO A 801 -15.92 19.99 16.60
CA PRO A 801 -16.63 18.79 16.12
C PRO A 801 -15.84 17.90 15.15
N ILE A 802 -14.95 18.51 14.34
CA ILE A 802 -14.03 17.75 13.48
C ILE A 802 -13.00 16.94 14.29
N GLY A 803 -12.63 17.39 15.49
CA GLY A 803 -11.72 16.68 16.41
C GLY A 803 -12.38 15.64 17.32
N TYR A 804 -13.70 15.41 17.20
CA TYR A 804 -14.41 14.43 18.05
C TYR A 804 -13.89 13.00 17.84
N GLY A 805 -13.78 12.25 18.93
CA GLY A 805 -13.28 10.88 18.95
C GLY A 805 -11.79 10.68 18.66
N VAL A 806 -11.03 11.78 18.48
CA VAL A 806 -9.58 11.77 18.30
C VAL A 806 -8.91 12.04 19.65
N ALA A 807 -7.75 11.45 19.90
CA ALA A 807 -6.93 11.76 21.07
C ALA A 807 -6.45 13.22 21.00
N SER A 808 -6.36 13.90 22.15
CA SER A 808 -5.89 15.30 22.22
C SER A 808 -4.44 15.46 21.77
N GLU A 809 -3.62 14.42 21.94
CA GLU A 809 -2.32 14.27 21.32
C GLU A 809 -2.37 13.04 20.42
N THR A 810 -2.00 13.19 19.15
CA THR A 810 -2.06 12.11 18.16
C THR A 810 -0.94 12.23 17.14
N PHE A 811 -0.93 11.34 16.14
CA PHE A 811 0.07 11.28 15.10
C PHE A 811 -0.55 11.44 13.72
N GLY A 812 0.03 12.30 12.89
CA GLY A 812 -0.35 12.48 11.50
C GLY A 812 0.79 12.16 10.55
N PHE A 813 0.46 11.62 9.37
CA PHE A 813 1.46 11.38 8.34
C PHE A 813 1.66 12.61 7.45
N TYR A 814 2.88 13.12 7.45
CA TYR A 814 3.25 14.34 6.75
C TYR A 814 4.20 14.05 5.59
N VAL A 815 3.82 14.48 4.39
CA VAL A 815 4.64 14.35 3.18
C VAL A 815 4.67 15.66 2.44
N ASN A 816 5.71 16.45 2.71
CA ASN A 816 5.93 17.77 2.09
C ASN A 816 4.64 18.62 1.93
N SER A 817 3.70 18.48 2.88
CA SER A 817 2.35 19.05 2.78
C SER A 817 2.33 20.50 3.30
N PRO A 818 1.32 21.31 2.95
CA PRO A 818 1.16 22.64 3.53
C PRO A 818 1.05 22.65 5.06
N PHE A 819 1.46 23.74 5.69
CA PHE A 819 1.12 24.04 7.07
C PHE A 819 0.77 25.52 7.19
N PHE A 820 -0.14 25.86 8.10
CA PHE A 820 -0.93 27.07 7.94
C PHE A 820 -0.68 28.12 9.02
N SER A 821 -0.73 29.39 8.60
CA SER A 821 -1.05 30.51 9.48
C SER A 821 -2.44 31.04 9.18
N ILE A 822 -3.08 31.56 10.23
CA ILE A 822 -4.32 32.33 10.13
C ILE A 822 -3.94 33.80 9.92
N VAL A 823 -4.63 34.46 9.01
CA VAL A 823 -4.54 35.90 8.80
C VAL A 823 -5.89 36.57 9.06
N GLU A 824 -5.93 37.90 9.05
CA GLU A 824 -7.18 38.64 9.16
C GLU A 824 -8.09 38.35 7.94
N GLY A 825 -9.36 38.06 8.21
CA GLY A 825 -10.37 37.69 7.22
C GLY A 825 -11.58 38.60 7.23
N PHE A 826 -12.59 38.24 6.44
CA PHE A 826 -13.89 38.93 6.50
C PHE A 826 -14.61 38.59 7.81
N ALA A 827 -15.33 39.56 8.39
CA ALA A 827 -16.05 39.36 9.66
C ALA A 827 -17.11 38.23 9.61
N SER A 828 -17.59 37.86 8.42
CA SER A 828 -18.53 36.75 8.21
C SER A 828 -17.88 35.37 8.28
N GLN A 829 -16.55 35.28 8.31
CA GLN A 829 -15.81 34.02 8.34
C GLN A 829 -15.44 33.66 9.77
N LYS A 830 -15.66 32.40 10.14
CA LYS A 830 -15.19 31.84 11.41
C LYS A 830 -14.20 30.73 11.12
N ILE A 831 -13.03 30.82 11.75
CA ILE A 831 -11.93 29.87 11.55
C ILE A 831 -11.78 29.04 12.82
N GLY A 832 -11.93 27.74 12.71
CA GLY A 832 -11.56 26.77 13.74
C GLY A 832 -10.21 26.14 13.40
N VAL A 833 -9.27 26.13 14.35
CA VAL A 833 -8.06 25.30 14.22
C VAL A 833 -8.32 23.98 14.91
N VAL A 834 -8.47 22.94 14.10
CA VAL A 834 -8.82 21.60 14.56
C VAL A 834 -7.59 20.88 15.10
N ALA A 835 -6.44 21.04 14.43
CA ALA A 835 -5.19 20.45 14.86
C ALA A 835 -4.01 21.38 14.58
N ARG A 836 -3.00 21.32 15.44
CA ARG A 836 -1.73 22.07 15.33
C ARG A 836 -0.55 21.12 15.51
N TYR A 837 0.60 21.53 15.00
CA TYR A 837 1.87 20.94 15.41
C TYR A 837 2.25 21.50 16.78
N PRO A 838 2.84 20.70 17.69
CA PRO A 838 3.29 21.18 18.99
C PRO A 838 4.34 22.28 18.84
N ASN A 839 4.57 23.05 19.91
CA ASN A 839 5.55 24.14 19.89
C ASN A 839 7.02 23.65 19.84
N THR A 840 7.26 22.39 20.21
CA THR A 840 8.57 21.71 20.12
C THR A 840 8.36 20.22 19.87
N ASN A 841 9.39 19.50 19.39
CA ASN A 841 9.37 18.04 19.21
C ASN A 841 8.21 17.54 18.32
N VAL A 842 7.97 18.24 17.21
CA VAL A 842 6.97 17.92 16.18
C VAL A 842 7.25 16.57 15.55
N ILE A 843 8.51 16.22 15.28
CA ILE A 843 8.84 14.93 14.67
C ILE A 843 8.68 13.77 15.68
N ALA A 844 7.82 12.80 15.35
CA ALA A 844 7.66 11.58 16.12
C ALA A 844 8.54 10.45 15.56
N SER A 845 8.57 10.27 14.24
CA SER A 845 9.36 9.24 13.55
C SER A 845 9.77 9.70 12.15
N GLY A 846 10.96 9.28 11.70
CA GLY A 846 11.52 9.55 10.37
C GLY A 846 12.44 10.77 10.30
N TRP A 847 12.37 11.52 9.20
CA TRP A 847 13.17 12.71 8.95
C TRP A 847 12.31 13.93 8.59
N LEU A 848 12.55 15.01 9.31
CA LEU A 848 12.01 16.33 9.09
C LEU A 848 13.14 17.35 9.20
N LYS A 849 13.29 18.19 8.17
CA LYS A 849 14.12 19.38 8.19
C LYS A 849 13.21 20.62 8.22
N GLY A 850 13.59 21.64 8.99
CA GLY A 850 12.78 22.87 9.15
C GLY A 850 11.66 22.73 10.18
N GLU A 851 11.83 21.88 11.19
CA GLU A 851 10.84 21.61 12.22
C GLU A 851 10.34 22.90 12.91
N GLU A 852 11.23 23.84 13.17
CA GLU A 852 10.96 25.14 13.80
C GLU A 852 9.99 26.00 12.98
N LEU A 853 9.88 25.78 11.67
CA LEU A 853 8.94 26.50 10.81
C LEU A 853 7.50 26.01 11.02
N MET A 854 7.34 24.77 11.49
CA MET A 854 6.05 24.13 11.75
C MET A 854 5.54 24.35 13.18
N ALA A 855 6.42 24.65 14.13
CA ALA A 855 6.09 24.80 15.54
C ALA A 855 4.87 25.72 15.79
N GLY A 856 3.84 25.18 16.46
CA GLY A 856 2.59 25.89 16.78
C GLY A 856 1.68 26.24 15.59
N ARG A 857 2.08 25.88 14.36
CA ARG A 857 1.31 26.15 13.14
C ARG A 857 0.13 25.19 13.02
N ALA A 858 -0.91 25.65 12.34
CA ALA A 858 -2.09 24.84 12.14
C ALA A 858 -1.83 23.74 11.09
N ALA A 859 -2.22 22.52 11.43
CA ALA A 859 -2.16 21.35 10.56
C ALA A 859 -3.52 21.09 9.90
N VAL A 860 -4.62 21.36 10.61
CA VAL A 860 -5.99 21.22 10.09
C VAL A 860 -6.80 22.45 10.48
N VAL A 861 -7.47 23.07 9.50
CA VAL A 861 -8.33 24.24 9.72
C VAL A 861 -9.70 24.05 9.07
N SER A 862 -10.73 24.53 9.76
CA SER A 862 -12.12 24.60 9.27
C SER A 862 -12.52 26.06 9.14
N ILE A 863 -13.06 26.45 8.00
CA ILE A 863 -13.50 27.81 7.72
C ILE A 863 -15.00 27.77 7.41
N ASP A 864 -15.81 28.37 8.28
CA ASP A 864 -17.21 28.62 7.98
C ASP A 864 -17.31 29.81 7.01
N MET A 865 -17.88 29.56 5.84
CA MET A 865 -18.03 30.50 4.73
C MET A 865 -19.43 31.13 4.65
N ASN A 866 -20.34 30.71 5.54
CA ASN A 866 -21.73 31.16 5.66
C ASN A 866 -22.51 31.26 4.32
N PRO A 867 -23.30 30.24 3.93
CA PRO A 867 -23.65 29.04 4.68
C PRO A 867 -22.67 27.86 4.53
N GLY A 868 -21.72 27.90 3.60
CA GLY A 868 -20.83 26.76 3.32
C GLY A 868 -19.66 26.61 4.26
N ARG A 869 -18.80 25.62 3.96
CA ARG A 869 -17.57 25.34 4.72
C ARG A 869 -16.42 24.93 3.81
N VAL A 870 -15.21 25.28 4.21
CA VAL A 870 -13.96 24.76 3.64
C VAL A 870 -13.16 24.12 4.76
N VAL A 871 -12.71 22.87 4.56
CA VAL A 871 -11.82 22.18 5.50
C VAL A 871 -10.52 21.87 4.79
N LEU A 872 -9.41 22.33 5.37
CA LEU A 872 -8.07 22.13 4.82
C LEU A 872 -7.28 21.20 5.73
N PHE A 873 -6.81 20.09 5.16
CA PHE A 873 -5.86 19.19 5.80
C PHE A 873 -4.46 19.44 5.23
N GLY A 874 -3.58 20.07 6.02
CA GLY A 874 -2.15 20.25 5.72
C GLY A 874 -1.33 18.97 5.84
N LEU A 875 -1.99 17.83 5.67
CA LEU A 875 -1.48 16.47 5.74
C LEU A 875 -2.46 15.58 4.97
N ARG A 876 -2.11 14.30 4.81
CA ARG A 876 -3.01 13.30 4.23
C ARG A 876 -3.60 12.49 5.38
N PRO A 877 -4.82 12.81 5.87
CA PRO A 877 -5.36 12.22 7.10
C PRO A 877 -5.59 10.72 6.96
N GLN A 878 -5.63 10.22 5.73
CA GLN A 878 -5.78 8.81 5.44
C GLN A 878 -4.48 8.11 5.03
N HIS A 879 -3.39 8.86 4.77
CA HIS A 879 -2.20 8.44 4.00
C HIS A 879 -2.05 6.93 3.77
N ARG A 880 -2.23 6.49 2.52
CA ARG A 880 -2.12 5.07 2.09
C ARG A 880 -2.99 4.09 2.92
N ALA A 881 -4.12 4.57 3.44
CA ALA A 881 -4.96 3.87 4.41
C ALA A 881 -4.24 3.42 5.71
N GLN A 882 -3.17 4.09 6.14
CA GLN A 882 -2.34 3.63 7.24
C GLN A 882 -2.57 4.41 8.54
N THR A 883 -2.92 5.69 8.44
CA THR A 883 -2.98 6.61 9.60
C THR A 883 -4.37 6.60 10.25
N HIS A 884 -4.79 5.44 10.77
CA HIS A 884 -6.09 5.26 11.41
C HIS A 884 -6.36 6.30 12.52
N ALA A 885 -5.30 6.74 13.22
CA ALA A 885 -5.36 7.75 14.26
C ALA A 885 -5.99 9.09 13.79
N THR A 886 -5.91 9.41 12.50
CA THR A 886 -6.46 10.66 11.93
C THR A 886 -7.70 10.48 11.05
N PHE A 887 -8.13 9.24 10.79
CA PHE A 887 -9.35 8.96 10.02
C PHE A 887 -10.60 9.65 10.59
N PRO A 888 -10.85 9.66 11.92
CA PRO A 888 -12.05 10.30 12.45
C PRO A 888 -12.15 11.78 12.09
N MET A 889 -11.04 12.51 11.95
CA MET A 889 -11.11 13.92 11.51
C MET A 889 -11.66 14.06 10.10
N LEU A 890 -11.27 13.17 9.18
CA LEU A 890 -11.82 13.16 7.83
C LEU A 890 -13.32 12.81 7.86
N PHE A 891 -13.70 11.78 8.61
CA PHE A 891 -15.09 11.34 8.73
C PHE A 891 -15.98 12.43 9.34
N ASN A 892 -15.52 13.10 10.39
CA ASN A 892 -16.23 14.18 11.03
C ASN A 892 -16.42 15.37 10.09
N ALA A 893 -15.43 15.71 9.24
CA ALA A 893 -15.62 16.74 8.23
C ALA A 893 -16.80 16.43 7.28
N LEU A 894 -17.04 15.15 6.99
CA LEU A 894 -18.17 14.69 6.17
C LEU A 894 -19.49 14.69 6.95
N TYR A 895 -19.55 14.15 8.16
CA TYR A 895 -20.78 14.20 8.98
C TYR A 895 -21.23 15.64 9.24
N MET A 896 -20.26 16.52 9.53
CA MET A 896 -20.49 17.95 9.75
C MET A 896 -20.99 18.71 8.52
N SER A 897 -20.92 18.13 7.32
CA SER A 897 -21.48 18.72 6.09
C SER A 897 -23.01 18.72 6.04
N THR A 898 -23.65 17.93 6.90
CA THR A 898 -25.12 17.78 6.96
C THR A 898 -25.73 18.37 8.25
N VAL A 899 -24.89 18.82 9.17
CA VAL A 899 -25.33 19.44 10.42
C VAL A 899 -26.02 20.77 10.10
N GLY A 900 -27.26 20.92 10.58
CA GLY A 900 -28.09 22.11 10.32
C GLY A 900 -29.06 21.97 9.13
N ASP A 901 -28.86 21.01 8.22
CA ASP A 901 -29.88 20.66 7.22
C ASP A 901 -31.07 19.95 7.85
N VAL A 902 -30.83 19.20 8.94
CA VAL A 902 -31.87 18.53 9.74
C VAL A 902 -32.85 19.56 10.32
N ALA A 903 -32.36 20.69 10.84
CA ALA A 903 -33.18 21.76 11.40
C ALA A 903 -34.04 22.50 10.36
N ARG A 904 -33.69 22.41 9.06
CA ARG A 904 -34.48 23.01 7.96
C ARG A 904 -35.54 22.06 7.37
N ARG A 905 -35.48 20.77 7.69
CA ARG A 905 -36.40 19.75 7.16
C ARG A 905 -37.58 19.44 8.10
N THR A 906 -37.57 19.92 9.33
CA THR A 906 -38.76 19.94 10.18
C THR A 906 -39.72 21.01 9.63
N PRO A 907 -40.91 20.66 9.11
CA PRO A 907 -41.88 21.67 8.70
C PRO A 907 -42.16 22.55 9.92
N ALA A 908 -42.12 23.87 9.75
CA ALA A 908 -42.72 24.76 10.70
C ALA A 908 -44.21 24.39 10.78
N THR A 909 -44.59 23.56 11.75
CA THR A 909 -45.98 23.36 12.12
C THR A 909 -46.53 24.74 12.46
N GLU A 910 -47.56 25.11 11.71
CA GLU A 910 -48.29 26.37 11.75
C GLU A 910 -48.51 26.84 13.20
N GLN A 911 -48.25 28.13 13.43
CA GLN A 911 -48.70 28.85 14.63
C GLN A 911 -50.21 28.86 14.73
#